data_AF-A0A8C5D1T1-F1
#
_entry.id   AF-A0A8C5D1T1-F1
#
_cell.length_a   1.000
_cell.length_b   1.000
_cell.length_c   1.000
_cell.angle_alpha   90.00
_cell.angle_beta   90.00
_cell.angle_gamma   90.00
#
_symmetry.space_group_name_H-M   'P 1'
#
loop_
_entity.id
_entity.type
_entity.pdbx_description
1 polymer ?
#
loop_
_entity_poly.entity_id
_entity_poly.type
_entity_poly.pdbx_seq_one_letter_code
_entity_poly.pdbx_strand_id
1 'polypeptide(L)'
;MGDIALPRRLFLWSMALIYMSAFVSLYMQIPGLYGNEGLLPARKQLRYSGDRSLWAQFQSSPTLLWLSPKLGLSTHTSVELLCLVGAALSLAATLLEPLRDSLVFFVLWLLYLSLYQVGQVFLYFQWDNLLLETGFLCVLVAPLCLVRGAPRGERQHDRVTFWLLRWLLFRLMFASGVVKLTSRCPTWWGLTALTYHYETQCIPTSLAWFAHQLPVWWQKLSVVGTFVIEIPVPFLFFSPLRRLRLGAFYLQLLLQVLIILSGNYNFFNLLTLALCLSLLDDQHVNFWLRKPQTTNGSQPESKRWSWLCYLLEIAVWSGLIFGAVVCFDLQLDWAKKSVTSRTAFTFHQFNQLLKTVTIPCIWVGLLSLFWEMVSSMFRCACVEGFFKRFLSTLQWMVFGAAAVAMFSISLVPFTYLEQDSAGRLWPGVRQAHQAVDRLQLVNSYGLFRRMTGVGGRPEVVIEGSQDRVTWTEIDFMYKPGNASTPPPLVTPHQPRLDWQMWFAALGPHTQAPWFTSLVYRLLQGHSDVVELLQADASRYPFHAQPPAFVRAHLYKYWFTEPKEDGSYPERWWRRVYVEEFYPTVYLGDPFLENMLYQHGLKDKASPRRPSNATVPRAVQWLRSQVKGQSAPALIWSLMAGSAVLCLCLTRTPPPRPARPGAARQGGSNGTGQEATPGAETPPEEGGKSEEEEEEEEGEVYKVKPEESEDEDKNDPGDEEQEEEEDEEEVCKVKPEESEDEDKNDPGDEEQAEEEEEEEDERADVPRQTDASGMRKRK
;
A
#
# COMPACT_ATOMS: atom_id res chain seq x y z
N MET A 1 -18.22 -20.26 8.06
CA MET A 1 -17.45 -20.01 6.82
C MET A 1 -16.97 -21.34 6.24
N GLY A 2 -16.89 -21.47 4.91
CA GLY A 2 -16.27 -22.63 4.26
C GLY A 2 -14.76 -22.71 4.56
N ASP A 3 -14.09 -23.73 4.04
CA ASP A 3 -12.63 -23.86 4.15
C ASP A 3 -11.93 -22.70 3.42
N ILE A 4 -10.75 -22.31 3.91
CA ILE A 4 -10.06 -21.06 3.49
C ILE A 4 -8.62 -21.30 3.00
N ALA A 5 -8.24 -22.55 2.74
CA ALA A 5 -6.88 -22.88 2.35
C ALA A 5 -6.46 -22.23 1.03
N LEU A 6 -7.35 -22.18 0.02
CA LEU A 6 -7.06 -21.61 -1.30
C LEU A 6 -7.04 -20.07 -1.28
N PRO A 7 -8.05 -19.35 -0.73
CA PRO A 7 -7.99 -17.91 -0.57
C PRO A 7 -6.74 -17.45 0.20
N ARG A 8 -6.35 -18.16 1.26
CA ARG A 8 -5.12 -17.86 2.02
C ARG A 8 -3.87 -17.98 1.15
N ARG A 9 -3.74 -19.06 0.36
CA ARG A 9 -2.59 -19.24 -0.54
C ARG A 9 -2.52 -18.16 -1.62
N LEU A 10 -3.68 -17.77 -2.17
CA LEU A 10 -3.78 -16.67 -3.11
C LEU A 10 -3.38 -15.34 -2.45
N PHE A 11 -3.84 -15.07 -1.23
CA PHE A 11 -3.47 -13.88 -0.46
C PHE A 11 -1.96 -13.77 -0.25
N LEU A 12 -1.31 -14.84 0.24
CA LEU A 12 0.14 -14.84 0.45
C LEU A 12 0.91 -14.67 -0.86
N TRP A 13 0.44 -15.27 -1.95
CA TRP A 13 1.03 -15.07 -3.28
C TRP A 13 0.90 -13.61 -3.76
N SER A 14 -0.29 -13.02 -3.63
CA SER A 14 -0.53 -11.61 -3.96
C SER A 14 0.35 -10.68 -3.14
N MET A 15 0.54 -10.97 -1.85
CA MET A 15 1.41 -10.18 -0.97
C MET A 15 2.89 -10.27 -1.36
N ALA A 16 3.38 -11.45 -1.76
CA ALA A 16 4.74 -11.58 -2.29
C ALA A 16 4.95 -10.71 -3.55
N LEU A 17 3.97 -10.69 -4.46
CA LEU A 17 4.01 -9.87 -5.68
C LEU A 17 3.98 -8.36 -5.37
N ILE A 18 3.18 -7.96 -4.39
CA ILE A 18 3.07 -6.57 -3.93
C ILE A 18 4.39 -6.11 -3.29
N TYR A 19 4.99 -6.92 -2.40
CA TYR A 19 6.30 -6.62 -1.84
C TYR A 19 7.37 -6.46 -2.91
N MET A 20 7.41 -7.37 -3.90
CA MET A 20 8.34 -7.27 -5.02
C MET A 20 8.16 -5.94 -5.76
N SER A 21 6.92 -5.57 -6.07
CA SER A 21 6.60 -4.31 -6.74
C SER A 21 7.04 -3.09 -5.90
N ALA A 22 6.78 -3.11 -4.59
CA ALA A 22 7.13 -2.02 -3.67
C ALA A 22 8.65 -1.84 -3.52
N PHE A 23 9.40 -2.93 -3.32
CA PHE A 23 10.86 -2.89 -3.21
C PHE A 23 11.54 -2.46 -4.50
N VAL A 24 11.12 -3.00 -5.66
CA VAL A 24 11.69 -2.62 -6.96
C VAL A 24 11.35 -1.17 -7.29
N SER A 25 10.11 -0.74 -7.03
CA SER A 25 9.68 0.65 -7.20
C SER A 25 10.53 1.62 -6.39
N LEU A 26 10.86 1.26 -5.14
CA LEU A 26 11.68 2.08 -4.26
C LEU A 26 13.16 2.05 -4.67
N TYR A 27 13.70 0.87 -5.00
CA TYR A 27 15.09 0.69 -5.44
C TYR A 27 15.49 1.64 -6.56
N MET A 28 14.65 1.79 -7.58
CA MET A 28 14.91 2.67 -8.72
C MET A 28 14.97 4.16 -8.34
N GLN A 29 14.40 4.56 -7.20
CA GLN A 29 14.32 5.96 -6.76
C GLN A 29 15.28 6.30 -5.61
N ILE A 30 15.80 5.29 -4.89
CA ILE A 30 16.69 5.47 -3.74
C ILE A 30 17.83 6.45 -4.00
N PRO A 31 18.59 6.37 -5.11
CA PRO A 31 19.71 7.26 -5.28
C PRO A 31 19.36 8.73 -5.37
N GLY A 32 18.36 9.08 -6.18
CA GLY A 32 17.89 10.46 -6.27
C GLY A 32 17.21 10.94 -5.00
N LEU A 33 16.49 10.07 -4.28
CA LEU A 33 15.75 10.47 -3.08
C LEU A 33 16.63 10.52 -1.83
N TYR A 34 17.37 9.44 -1.56
CA TYR A 34 18.05 9.16 -0.29
C TYR A 34 19.55 8.96 -0.41
N GLY A 35 20.10 9.00 -1.63
CA GLY A 35 21.53 8.94 -1.86
C GLY A 35 22.31 10.06 -1.17
N ASN A 36 23.63 9.93 -1.12
CA ASN A 36 24.49 10.95 -0.52
C ASN A 36 24.32 12.32 -1.20
N GLU A 37 24.09 12.31 -2.52
CA GLU A 37 23.80 13.49 -3.34
C GLU A 37 22.31 13.59 -3.73
N GLY A 38 21.44 12.84 -3.05
CA GLY A 38 20.00 12.87 -3.29
C GLY A 38 19.31 14.08 -2.65
N LEU A 39 17.98 14.12 -2.78
CA LEU A 39 17.12 15.17 -2.24
C LEU A 39 17.17 15.25 -0.71
N LEU A 40 17.01 14.10 -0.05
CA LEU A 40 16.99 13.98 1.40
C LEU A 40 17.87 12.79 1.84
N PRO A 41 19.18 12.98 1.96
CA PRO A 41 20.11 11.88 2.27
C PRO A 41 19.71 11.07 3.51
N ALA A 42 19.58 9.75 3.37
CA ALA A 42 19.16 8.83 4.45
C ALA A 42 20.05 8.94 5.71
N ARG A 43 21.34 9.27 5.51
CA ARG A 43 22.32 9.43 6.60
C ARG A 43 21.92 10.48 7.64
N LYS A 44 21.11 11.49 7.27
CA LYS A 44 20.68 12.57 8.19
C LYS A 44 19.68 12.11 9.24
N GLN A 45 18.92 11.05 8.95
CA GLN A 45 17.89 10.54 9.86
C GLN A 45 18.45 9.52 10.85
N LEU A 46 19.53 8.83 10.48
CA LEU A 46 20.18 7.86 11.36
C LEU A 46 21.02 8.59 12.41
N ARG A 47 20.48 8.69 13.62
CA ARG A 47 21.25 9.08 14.80
C ARG A 47 22.00 7.85 15.32
N TYR A 48 23.28 7.73 15.01
CA TYR A 48 24.11 6.66 15.54
C TYR A 48 24.45 6.97 17.01
N SER A 49 23.81 6.27 17.95
CA SER A 49 24.20 6.31 19.36
C SER A 49 25.14 5.13 19.62
N GLY A 50 26.46 5.38 19.58
CA GLY A 50 27.51 4.36 19.67
C GLY A 50 27.44 3.48 20.91
N ASP A 51 26.92 3.99 22.03
CA ASP A 51 27.04 3.34 23.35
C ASP A 51 25.74 2.74 23.89
N ARG A 52 24.65 2.73 23.12
CA ARG A 52 23.36 2.15 23.59
C ARG A 52 23.27 0.66 23.28
N SER A 53 22.69 -0.11 24.20
CA SER A 53 22.37 -1.53 23.97
C SER A 53 21.50 -1.71 22.72
N LEU A 54 21.68 -2.84 22.01
CA LEU A 54 20.93 -3.12 20.77
C LEU A 54 19.41 -3.03 20.95
N TRP A 55 18.93 -3.47 22.11
CA TRP A 55 17.52 -3.40 22.47
C TRP A 55 17.03 -1.94 22.62
N ALA A 56 17.79 -1.09 23.31
CA ALA A 56 17.45 0.32 23.46
C ALA A 56 17.47 1.05 22.09
N GLN A 57 18.39 0.70 21.20
CA GLN A 57 18.42 1.22 19.84
C GLN A 57 17.18 0.78 19.04
N PHE A 58 16.82 -0.50 19.11
CA PHE A 58 15.63 -1.03 18.43
C PHE A 58 14.34 -0.36 18.92
N GLN A 59 14.17 -0.16 20.23
CA GLN A 59 13.04 0.59 20.79
C GLN A 59 13.04 2.06 20.33
N SER A 60 14.22 2.67 20.19
CA SER A 60 14.34 4.06 19.75
C SER A 60 14.09 4.27 18.25
N SER A 61 14.51 3.32 17.40
CA SER A 61 14.36 3.37 15.95
C SER A 61 14.40 1.94 15.41
N PRO A 62 13.24 1.32 15.10
CA PRO A 62 13.17 -0.06 14.66
C PRO A 62 13.57 -0.17 13.18
N THR A 63 14.87 -0.07 12.89
CA THR A 63 15.45 -0.19 11.55
C THR A 63 16.68 -1.08 11.57
N LEU A 64 16.94 -1.88 10.55
CA LEU A 64 18.19 -2.66 10.46
C LEU A 64 19.41 -1.80 10.09
N LEU A 65 19.20 -0.53 9.71
CA LEU A 65 20.26 0.33 9.19
C LEU A 65 21.32 0.73 10.23
N TRP A 66 21.06 0.57 11.53
CA TRP A 66 22.10 0.74 12.57
C TRP A 66 23.19 -0.32 12.52
N LEU A 67 22.96 -1.46 11.85
CA LEU A 67 24.00 -2.47 11.59
C LEU A 67 24.98 -2.05 10.48
N SER A 68 24.62 -1.05 9.67
CA SER A 68 25.42 -0.65 8.50
C SER A 68 26.88 -0.32 8.85
N PRO A 69 27.18 0.48 9.88
CA PRO A 69 28.56 0.80 10.24
C PRO A 69 29.34 -0.44 10.70
N LYS A 70 28.69 -1.36 11.44
CA LYS A 70 29.31 -2.62 11.89
C LYS A 70 29.66 -3.56 10.73
N LEU A 71 28.88 -3.50 9.64
CA LEU A 71 29.13 -4.24 8.42
C LEU A 71 30.12 -3.54 7.46
N GLY A 72 30.65 -2.37 7.84
CA GLY A 72 31.51 -1.56 6.98
C GLY A 72 30.81 -1.02 5.72
N LEU A 73 29.47 -0.93 5.76
CA LEU A 73 28.65 -0.47 4.64
C LEU A 73 28.24 1.00 4.81
N SER A 74 28.24 1.73 3.69
CA SER A 74 27.68 3.09 3.67
C SER A 74 26.15 3.02 3.83
N THR A 75 25.53 4.03 4.46
CA THR A 75 24.08 4.09 4.61
C THR A 75 23.34 3.97 3.28
N HIS A 76 23.84 4.63 2.24
CA HIS A 76 23.29 4.56 0.89
C HIS A 76 23.31 3.12 0.35
N THR A 77 24.47 2.46 0.39
CA THR A 77 24.61 1.07 -0.06
C THR A 77 23.74 0.11 0.75
N SER A 78 23.60 0.33 2.06
CA SER A 78 22.73 -0.49 2.91
C SER A 78 21.26 -0.35 2.51
N VAL A 79 20.78 0.87 2.26
CA VAL A 79 19.39 1.11 1.84
C VAL A 79 19.09 0.41 0.50
N GLU A 80 20.02 0.48 -0.46
CA GLU A 80 19.92 -0.25 -1.73
C GLU A 80 19.91 -1.77 -1.51
N LEU A 81 20.83 -2.28 -0.68
CA LEU A 81 20.94 -3.70 -0.37
C LEU A 81 19.66 -4.24 0.28
N LEU A 82 19.07 -3.52 1.24
CA LEU A 82 17.80 -3.92 1.85
C LEU A 82 16.67 -4.04 0.80
N CYS A 83 16.61 -3.11 -0.16
CA CYS A 83 15.63 -3.20 -1.25
C CYS A 83 15.90 -4.38 -2.18
N LEU A 84 17.16 -4.64 -2.53
CA LEU A 84 17.51 -5.77 -3.39
C LEU A 84 17.24 -7.12 -2.74
N VAL A 85 17.59 -7.27 -1.45
CA VAL A 85 17.27 -8.48 -0.67
C VAL A 85 15.76 -8.64 -0.55
N GLY A 86 15.02 -7.56 -0.28
CA GLY A 86 13.56 -7.57 -0.24
C GLY A 86 12.93 -7.98 -1.58
N ALA A 87 13.41 -7.42 -2.69
CA ALA A 87 12.96 -7.75 -4.04
C ALA A 87 13.27 -9.21 -4.42
N ALA A 88 14.48 -9.69 -4.13
CA ALA A 88 14.88 -11.07 -4.40
C ALA A 88 14.07 -12.07 -3.57
N LEU A 89 13.90 -11.81 -2.27
CA LEU A 89 13.16 -12.68 -1.37
C LEU A 89 11.67 -12.74 -1.71
N SER A 90 11.07 -11.60 -2.07
CA SER A 90 9.67 -11.53 -2.51
C SER A 90 9.43 -12.14 -3.90
N LEU A 91 10.37 -11.98 -4.83
CA LEU A 91 10.35 -12.72 -6.11
C LEU A 91 10.45 -14.23 -5.87
N ALA A 92 11.36 -14.67 -5.01
CA ALA A 92 11.50 -16.08 -4.65
C ALA A 92 10.22 -16.64 -3.99
N ALA A 93 9.58 -15.88 -3.09
CA ALA A 93 8.28 -16.24 -2.50
C ALA A 93 7.13 -16.28 -3.53
N THR A 94 7.17 -15.42 -4.54
CA THR A 94 6.22 -15.45 -5.67
C THR A 94 6.35 -16.77 -6.44
N LEU A 95 7.59 -17.16 -6.78
CA LEU A 95 7.88 -18.34 -7.60
C LEU A 95 7.74 -19.67 -6.85
N LEU A 96 8.16 -19.71 -5.58
CA LEU A 96 8.26 -20.92 -4.78
C LEU A 96 7.26 -20.89 -3.64
N GLU A 97 6.22 -21.72 -3.71
CA GLU A 97 5.25 -21.91 -2.62
C GLU A 97 5.89 -22.22 -1.25
N PRO A 98 6.98 -23.01 -1.14
CA PRO A 98 7.64 -23.27 0.15
C PRO A 98 8.22 -22.03 0.84
N LEU A 99 8.53 -20.97 0.11
CA LEU A 99 9.08 -19.72 0.66
C LEU A 99 7.97 -18.76 1.12
N ARG A 100 6.69 -19.10 0.97
CA ARG A 100 5.57 -18.31 1.49
C ARG A 100 5.28 -18.67 2.95
N ASP A 101 6.32 -18.62 3.78
CA ASP A 101 6.25 -18.94 5.21
C ASP A 101 6.29 -17.67 6.08
N SER A 102 5.98 -17.83 7.37
CA SER A 102 5.93 -16.70 8.31
C SER A 102 7.27 -16.00 8.48
N LEU A 103 8.39 -16.72 8.38
CA LEU A 103 9.73 -16.17 8.58
C LEU A 103 10.12 -15.27 7.41
N VAL A 104 9.85 -15.71 6.18
CA VAL A 104 10.06 -14.92 4.97
C VAL A 104 9.23 -13.64 5.00
N PHE A 105 7.94 -13.72 5.35
CA PHE A 105 7.11 -12.51 5.50
C PHE A 105 7.57 -11.61 6.64
N PHE A 106 8.08 -12.17 7.74
CA PHE A 106 8.65 -11.38 8.84
C PHE A 106 9.90 -10.63 8.39
N VAL A 107 10.79 -11.29 7.65
CA VAL A 107 11.97 -10.63 7.07
C VAL A 107 11.56 -9.55 6.07
N LEU A 108 10.63 -9.82 5.14
CA LEU A 108 10.12 -8.81 4.20
C LEU A 108 9.53 -7.59 4.92
N TRP A 109 8.72 -7.82 5.95
CA TRP A 109 8.15 -6.76 6.78
C TRP A 109 9.23 -5.95 7.49
N LEU A 110 10.20 -6.61 8.11
CA LEU A 110 11.30 -5.95 8.83
C LEU A 110 12.20 -5.13 7.88
N LEU A 111 12.48 -5.65 6.69
CA LEU A 111 13.22 -4.91 5.64
C LEU A 111 12.46 -3.65 5.22
N TYR A 112 11.14 -3.75 5.00
CA TYR A 112 10.33 -2.60 4.60
C TYR A 112 10.20 -1.57 5.74
N LEU A 113 9.98 -2.02 6.97
CA LEU A 113 9.95 -1.16 8.16
C LEU A 113 11.26 -0.39 8.32
N SER A 114 12.39 -1.07 8.08
CA SER A 114 13.71 -0.44 8.17
C SER A 114 13.90 0.72 7.20
N LEU A 115 13.36 0.59 5.98
CA LEU A 115 13.36 1.63 4.96
C LEU A 115 12.38 2.75 5.33
N TYR A 116 11.18 2.40 5.78
CA TYR A 116 10.14 3.34 6.21
C TYR A 116 10.65 4.30 7.29
N GLN A 117 11.36 3.80 8.30
CA GLN A 117 11.90 4.65 9.39
C GLN A 117 12.87 5.74 8.92
N VAL A 118 13.58 5.52 7.83
CA VAL A 118 14.59 6.47 7.29
C VAL A 118 14.04 7.24 6.08
N GLY A 119 12.90 6.83 5.57
CA GLY A 119 12.34 7.26 4.31
C GLY A 119 11.61 8.60 4.31
N GLN A 120 11.47 9.26 5.46
CA GLN A 120 10.97 10.65 5.59
C GLN A 120 9.65 10.87 4.82
N VAL A 121 9.45 12.08 4.29
CA VAL A 121 8.24 12.47 3.54
C VAL A 121 7.96 11.58 2.32
N PHE A 122 9.00 11.00 1.72
CA PHE A 122 8.85 10.17 0.53
C PHE A 122 8.37 8.75 0.83
N LEU A 123 8.33 8.29 2.09
CA LEU A 123 7.89 6.94 2.48
C LEU A 123 6.74 6.92 3.51
N TYR A 124 6.21 8.08 3.88
CA TYR A 124 5.15 8.24 4.88
C TYR A 124 3.77 8.40 4.21
N PHE A 125 3.39 7.45 3.36
CA PHE A 125 2.10 7.47 2.67
C PHE A 125 1.16 6.36 3.15
N GLN A 126 -0.16 6.52 2.95
CA GLN A 126 -1.15 5.55 3.46
C GLN A 126 -0.98 4.13 2.89
N TRP A 127 -0.45 3.97 1.68
CA TRP A 127 -0.15 2.65 1.12
C TRP A 127 1.08 2.00 1.76
N ASP A 128 2.08 2.79 2.17
CA ASP A 128 3.24 2.29 2.90
C ASP A 128 2.79 1.78 4.29
N ASN A 129 1.89 2.52 4.95
CA ASN A 129 1.26 2.14 6.22
C ASN A 129 0.43 0.85 6.08
N LEU A 130 -0.40 0.77 5.03
CA LEU A 130 -1.22 -0.42 4.75
C LEU A 130 -0.35 -1.64 4.43
N LEU A 131 0.77 -1.46 3.73
CA LEU A 131 1.71 -2.53 3.43
C LEU A 131 2.39 -3.05 4.70
N LEU A 132 2.78 -2.18 5.64
CA LEU A 132 3.36 -2.58 6.92
C LEU A 132 2.35 -3.34 7.79
N GLU A 133 1.13 -2.83 7.92
CA GLU A 133 0.08 -3.48 8.70
C GLU A 133 -0.34 -4.83 8.08
N THR A 134 -0.63 -4.87 6.78
CA THR A 134 -0.95 -6.11 6.06
C THR A 134 0.22 -7.09 6.05
N GLY A 135 1.43 -6.57 5.94
CA GLY A 135 2.69 -7.30 5.97
C GLY A 135 2.93 -8.02 7.29
N PHE A 136 2.67 -7.35 8.41
CA PHE A 136 2.72 -7.98 9.72
C PHE A 136 1.65 -9.07 9.87
N LEU A 137 0.43 -8.81 9.38
CA LEU A 137 -0.63 -9.83 9.38
C LEU A 137 -0.25 -11.05 8.52
N CYS A 138 0.55 -10.90 7.46
CA CYS A 138 1.07 -12.05 6.70
C CYS A 138 1.94 -12.97 7.55
N VAL A 139 2.68 -12.44 8.52
CA VAL A 139 3.48 -13.25 9.46
C VAL A 139 2.57 -14.18 10.26
N LEU A 140 1.39 -13.71 10.65
CA LEU A 140 0.41 -14.48 11.42
C LEU A 140 -0.38 -15.46 10.55
N VAL A 141 -0.64 -15.10 9.28
CA VAL A 141 -1.45 -15.90 8.34
C VAL A 141 -0.62 -16.98 7.65
N ALA A 142 0.66 -16.74 7.43
CA ALA A 142 1.54 -17.67 6.74
C ALA A 142 1.86 -18.91 7.60
N PRO A 143 2.02 -20.08 6.97
CA PRO A 143 2.40 -21.28 7.70
C PRO A 143 3.82 -21.15 8.25
N LEU A 144 4.01 -21.42 9.55
CA LEU A 144 5.33 -21.69 10.13
C LEU A 144 5.84 -23.04 9.63
N CYS A 145 6.75 -23.05 8.66
CA CYS A 145 7.35 -24.26 8.07
C CYS A 145 8.73 -24.59 8.65
N LEU A 146 9.03 -24.19 9.90
CA LEU A 146 10.30 -24.48 10.59
C LEU A 146 10.60 -26.00 10.70
N VAL A 147 9.59 -26.86 10.53
CA VAL A 147 9.74 -28.31 10.53
C VAL A 147 9.37 -28.88 9.16
N ARG A 148 10.37 -29.41 8.46
CA ARG A 148 10.23 -30.08 7.16
C ARG A 148 9.25 -31.26 7.31
N GLY A 149 8.09 -31.18 6.66
CA GLY A 149 7.08 -32.25 6.64
C GLY A 149 5.75 -31.95 7.34
N ALA A 150 5.54 -30.75 7.92
CA ALA A 150 4.23 -30.37 8.44
C ALA A 150 3.19 -30.26 7.31
N PRO A 151 1.96 -30.80 7.48
CA PRO A 151 0.93 -30.75 6.45
C PRO A 151 0.57 -29.29 6.10
N ARG A 152 0.67 -28.95 4.81
CA ARG A 152 0.37 -27.62 4.24
C ARG A 152 -1.14 -27.36 4.06
N GLY A 153 -1.97 -28.09 4.79
CA GLY A 153 -3.43 -27.96 4.78
C GLY A 153 -3.91 -26.76 5.62
N GLU A 154 -5.23 -26.61 5.73
CA GLU A 154 -5.84 -25.71 6.70
C GLU A 154 -5.47 -26.18 8.12
N ARG A 155 -4.79 -25.31 8.88
CA ARG A 155 -4.56 -25.47 10.31
C ARG A 155 -5.81 -24.98 11.04
N GLN A 156 -6.04 -25.55 12.21
CA GLN A 156 -7.27 -25.31 12.98
C GLN A 156 -7.43 -23.84 13.41
N HIS A 157 -6.33 -23.08 13.53
CA HIS A 157 -6.33 -21.66 13.93
C HIS A 157 -6.33 -20.67 12.76
N ASP A 158 -6.21 -21.13 11.50
CA ASP A 158 -6.07 -20.24 10.33
C ASP A 158 -7.26 -19.28 10.17
N ARG A 159 -8.45 -19.68 10.62
CA ARG A 159 -9.64 -18.84 10.53
C ARG A 159 -9.56 -17.60 11.40
N VAL A 160 -8.91 -17.71 12.56
CA VAL A 160 -8.71 -16.60 13.49
C VAL A 160 -7.74 -15.57 12.90
N THR A 161 -6.63 -16.03 12.32
CA THR A 161 -5.63 -15.12 11.72
C THR A 161 -6.16 -14.50 10.42
N PHE A 162 -6.87 -15.25 9.60
CA PHE A 162 -7.49 -14.74 8.38
C PHE A 162 -8.64 -13.76 8.65
N TRP A 163 -9.31 -13.89 9.81
CA TRP A 163 -10.29 -12.90 10.27
C TRP A 163 -9.66 -11.51 10.51
N LEU A 164 -8.40 -11.43 10.95
CA LEU A 164 -7.71 -10.14 11.12
C LEU A 164 -7.61 -9.36 9.81
N LEU A 165 -7.39 -10.04 8.69
CA LEU A 165 -7.38 -9.42 7.36
C LEU A 165 -8.76 -8.84 7.00
N ARG A 166 -9.83 -9.57 7.36
CA ARG A 166 -11.20 -9.09 7.17
C ARG A 166 -11.50 -7.88 8.04
N TRP A 167 -11.03 -7.88 9.28
CA TRP A 167 -11.15 -6.73 10.18
C TRP A 167 -10.39 -5.51 9.67
N LEU A 168 -9.17 -5.70 9.15
CA LEU A 168 -8.41 -4.64 8.49
C LEU A 168 -9.14 -4.10 7.25
N LEU A 169 -9.67 -4.98 6.39
CA LEU A 169 -10.46 -4.58 5.22
C LEU A 169 -11.70 -3.77 5.63
N PHE A 170 -12.41 -4.20 6.68
CA PHE A 170 -13.54 -3.45 7.22
C PHE A 170 -13.12 -2.05 7.66
N ARG A 171 -12.08 -1.94 8.50
CA ARG A 171 -11.58 -0.64 8.96
C ARG A 171 -11.16 0.26 7.81
N LEU A 172 -10.43 -0.28 6.84
CA LEU A 172 -9.97 0.44 5.66
C LEU A 172 -11.14 1.03 4.87
N MET A 173 -12.12 0.20 4.50
CA MET A 173 -13.25 0.64 3.67
C MET A 173 -14.18 1.57 4.43
N PHE A 174 -14.55 1.20 5.66
CA PHE A 174 -15.44 1.99 6.51
C PHE A 174 -14.85 3.36 6.84
N ALA A 175 -13.59 3.42 7.26
CA ALA A 175 -12.91 4.68 7.52
C ALA A 175 -12.85 5.55 6.26
N SER A 176 -12.51 4.95 5.11
CA SER A 176 -12.43 5.68 3.83
C SER A 176 -13.74 6.33 3.42
N GLY A 177 -14.90 5.72 3.72
CA GLY A 177 -16.21 6.31 3.47
C GLY A 177 -16.61 7.37 4.50
N VAL A 178 -16.44 7.06 5.79
CA VAL A 178 -16.84 7.95 6.90
C VAL A 178 -16.08 9.27 6.86
N VAL A 179 -14.75 9.24 6.64
CA VAL A 179 -13.92 10.45 6.65
C VAL A 179 -14.29 11.46 5.55
N LYS A 180 -14.90 11.01 4.45
CA LYS A 180 -15.38 11.89 3.37
C LYS A 180 -16.53 12.77 3.85
N LEU A 181 -17.46 12.21 4.64
CA LEU A 181 -18.60 12.95 5.21
C LEU A 181 -18.20 13.75 6.46
N THR A 182 -17.36 13.19 7.34
CA THR A 182 -16.91 13.93 8.55
C THR A 182 -16.03 15.12 8.22
N SER A 183 -15.37 15.15 7.05
CA SER A 183 -14.55 16.27 6.60
C SER A 183 -15.30 17.59 6.38
N ARG A 184 -16.65 17.54 6.32
CA ARG A 184 -17.56 18.63 5.92
C ARG A 184 -17.26 19.22 4.53
N CYS A 185 -16.62 18.46 3.65
CA CYS A 185 -16.30 18.93 2.31
C CYS A 185 -17.58 19.17 1.49
N PRO A 186 -17.81 20.39 0.96
CA PRO A 186 -19.02 20.72 0.22
C PRO A 186 -19.27 19.82 -1.01
N THR A 187 -18.22 19.35 -1.67
CA THR A 187 -18.35 18.49 -2.86
C THR A 187 -18.77 17.06 -2.52
N TRP A 188 -18.35 16.53 -1.37
CA TRP A 188 -18.81 15.21 -0.91
C TRP A 188 -20.28 15.27 -0.48
N TRP A 189 -20.67 16.31 0.27
CA TRP A 189 -22.07 16.54 0.66
C TRP A 189 -22.96 16.91 -0.54
N GLY A 190 -22.45 17.68 -1.50
CA GLY A 190 -23.16 18.02 -2.74
C GLY A 190 -23.22 16.88 -3.77
N LEU A 191 -22.62 15.72 -3.48
CA LEU A 191 -22.46 14.58 -4.39
C LEU A 191 -21.69 14.89 -5.68
N THR A 192 -20.93 15.98 -5.73
CA THR A 192 -20.17 16.41 -6.92
C THR A 192 -18.69 16.06 -6.85
N ALA A 193 -18.20 15.38 -5.81
CA ALA A 193 -16.77 15.07 -5.67
C ALA A 193 -16.14 14.41 -6.92
N LEU A 194 -16.85 13.45 -7.55
CA LEU A 194 -16.35 12.77 -8.74
C LEU A 194 -16.36 13.63 -10.01
N THR A 195 -17.03 14.79 -10.03
CA THR A 195 -16.89 15.74 -11.15
C THR A 195 -15.50 16.37 -11.19
N TYR A 196 -14.81 16.41 -10.05
CA TYR A 196 -13.45 16.94 -9.94
C TYR A 196 -12.39 15.83 -9.85
N HIS A 197 -12.73 14.69 -9.24
CA HIS A 197 -11.74 13.69 -8.82
C HIS A 197 -10.87 13.12 -9.93
N TYR A 198 -11.47 12.82 -11.08
CA TYR A 198 -10.71 12.25 -12.19
C TYR A 198 -9.61 13.17 -12.70
N GLU A 199 -9.81 14.49 -12.61
CA GLU A 199 -8.85 15.50 -13.04
C GLU A 199 -7.82 15.83 -11.94
N THR A 200 -8.29 15.95 -10.69
CA THR A 200 -7.48 16.49 -9.60
C THR A 200 -6.68 15.46 -8.80
N GLN A 201 -6.94 14.15 -9.00
CA GLN A 201 -6.18 13.04 -8.40
C GLN A 201 -4.69 13.08 -8.77
N CYS A 202 -3.78 12.63 -7.90
CA CYS A 202 -2.34 12.83 -8.10
C CYS A 202 -1.78 12.41 -9.48
N ILE A 203 -2.02 11.19 -9.94
CA ILE A 203 -1.55 10.72 -11.26
C ILE A 203 -2.73 10.07 -11.99
N PRO A 204 -3.51 10.83 -12.77
CA PRO A 204 -4.65 10.29 -13.51
C PRO A 204 -4.17 9.39 -14.66
N THR A 205 -5.04 8.48 -15.09
CA THR A 205 -4.82 7.70 -16.32
C THR A 205 -5.55 8.36 -17.50
N SER A 206 -5.30 7.89 -18.72
CA SER A 206 -6.07 8.35 -19.88
C SER A 206 -7.57 8.06 -19.74
N LEU A 207 -7.96 6.99 -19.04
CA LEU A 207 -9.38 6.68 -18.78
C LEU A 207 -10.04 7.70 -17.85
N ALA A 208 -9.26 8.37 -16.98
CA ALA A 208 -9.77 9.44 -16.14
C ALA A 208 -10.40 10.56 -16.98
N TRP A 209 -9.77 10.92 -18.11
CA TRP A 209 -10.30 11.93 -19.01
C TRP A 209 -11.67 11.50 -19.55
N PHE A 210 -11.81 10.26 -20.02
CA PHE A 210 -13.09 9.74 -20.51
C PHE A 210 -14.15 9.66 -19.40
N ALA A 211 -13.75 9.22 -18.20
CA ALA A 211 -14.64 9.18 -17.04
C ALA A 211 -15.10 10.58 -16.63
N HIS A 212 -14.23 11.59 -16.74
CA HIS A 212 -14.55 12.99 -16.46
C HIS A 212 -15.63 13.55 -17.39
N GLN A 213 -15.65 13.12 -18.66
CA GLN A 213 -16.67 13.55 -19.63
C GLN A 213 -18.07 12.95 -19.39
N LEU A 214 -18.23 12.02 -18.44
CA LEU A 214 -19.55 11.46 -18.14
C LEU A 214 -20.49 12.54 -17.58
N PRO A 215 -21.80 12.48 -17.91
CA PRO A 215 -22.77 13.47 -17.44
C PRO A 215 -22.78 13.61 -15.92
N VAL A 216 -23.05 14.83 -15.44
CA VAL A 216 -23.03 15.15 -14.00
C VAL A 216 -23.94 14.24 -13.16
N TRP A 217 -25.11 13.85 -13.68
CA TRP A 217 -26.01 12.94 -12.97
C TRP A 217 -25.37 11.56 -12.73
N TRP A 218 -24.55 11.07 -13.67
CA TRP A 218 -23.80 9.83 -13.53
C TRP A 218 -22.71 9.94 -12.47
N GLN A 219 -22.03 11.09 -12.43
CA GLN A 219 -21.02 11.37 -11.41
C GLN A 219 -21.62 11.42 -10.01
N LYS A 220 -22.77 12.09 -9.86
CA LYS A 220 -23.48 12.13 -8.58
C LYS A 220 -23.93 10.74 -8.13
N LEU A 221 -24.48 9.94 -9.05
CA LEU A 221 -24.84 8.55 -8.77
C LEU A 221 -23.61 7.70 -8.39
N SER A 222 -22.45 7.94 -9.03
CA SER A 222 -21.20 7.26 -8.70
C SER A 222 -20.69 7.62 -7.30
N VAL A 223 -20.89 8.87 -6.84
CA VAL A 223 -20.60 9.26 -5.44
C VAL A 223 -21.51 8.51 -4.47
N VAL A 224 -22.80 8.39 -4.78
CA VAL A 224 -23.74 7.58 -3.97
C VAL A 224 -23.30 6.11 -3.91
N GLY A 225 -22.93 5.53 -5.07
CA GLY A 225 -22.39 4.18 -5.15
C GLY A 225 -21.13 4.01 -4.29
N THR A 226 -20.23 4.99 -4.32
CA THR A 226 -19.03 5.01 -3.47
C THR A 226 -19.40 4.98 -1.99
N PHE A 227 -20.33 5.83 -1.54
CA PHE A 227 -20.77 5.82 -0.14
C PHE A 227 -21.42 4.49 0.26
N VAL A 228 -22.24 3.89 -0.59
CA VAL A 228 -22.85 2.58 -0.31
C VAL A 228 -21.80 1.48 -0.22
N ILE A 229 -20.81 1.45 -1.12
CA ILE A 229 -19.76 0.43 -1.13
C ILE A 229 -18.79 0.62 0.05
N GLU A 230 -18.54 1.85 0.48
CA GLU A 230 -17.57 2.14 1.55
C GLU A 230 -18.17 2.18 2.95
N ILE A 231 -19.46 2.47 3.14
CA ILE A 231 -20.05 2.65 4.48
C ILE A 231 -20.91 1.44 4.91
N PRO A 232 -22.06 1.13 4.29
CA PRO A 232 -22.90 0.01 4.71
C PRO A 232 -22.43 -1.37 4.21
N VAL A 233 -21.83 -1.47 3.01
CA VAL A 233 -21.39 -2.78 2.47
C VAL A 233 -20.32 -3.47 3.34
N PRO A 234 -19.35 -2.78 3.98
CA PRO A 234 -18.38 -3.43 4.86
C PRO A 234 -18.99 -4.24 6.01
N PHE A 235 -20.19 -3.90 6.49
CA PHE A 235 -20.88 -4.71 7.50
C PHE A 235 -21.20 -6.13 6.99
N LEU A 236 -21.41 -6.28 5.68
CA LEU A 236 -21.66 -7.58 5.05
C LEU A 236 -20.42 -8.48 5.08
N PHE A 237 -19.22 -7.96 5.34
CA PHE A 237 -18.01 -8.76 5.46
C PHE A 237 -18.13 -9.80 6.58
N PHE A 238 -18.78 -9.43 7.68
CA PHE A 238 -19.01 -10.30 8.85
C PHE A 238 -20.30 -11.11 8.75
N SER A 239 -21.03 -11.03 7.62
CA SER A 239 -22.28 -11.77 7.45
C SER A 239 -22.02 -13.29 7.46
N PRO A 240 -22.83 -14.07 8.20
CA PRO A 240 -22.76 -15.53 8.15
C PRO A 240 -23.25 -16.07 6.79
N LEU A 241 -24.06 -15.30 6.05
CA LEU A 241 -24.57 -15.68 4.74
C LEU A 241 -23.49 -15.54 3.68
N ARG A 242 -23.09 -16.67 3.10
CA ARG A 242 -22.04 -16.76 2.06
C ARG A 242 -22.29 -15.79 0.90
N ARG A 243 -23.52 -15.70 0.41
CA ARG A 243 -23.87 -14.90 -0.78
C ARG A 243 -23.73 -13.40 -0.54
N LEU A 244 -24.13 -12.90 0.63
CA LEU A 244 -23.95 -11.49 0.99
C LEU A 244 -22.47 -11.12 1.04
N ARG A 245 -21.63 -11.99 1.61
CA ARG A 245 -20.19 -11.80 1.66
C ARG A 245 -19.54 -11.82 0.27
N LEU A 246 -20.01 -12.69 -0.63
CA LEU A 246 -19.56 -12.71 -2.03
C LEU A 246 -20.03 -11.47 -2.81
N GLY A 247 -21.26 -11.00 -2.59
CA GLY A 247 -21.73 -9.75 -3.19
C GLY A 247 -20.89 -8.55 -2.73
N ALA A 248 -20.58 -8.48 -1.43
CA ALA A 248 -19.67 -7.48 -0.88
C ALA A 248 -18.27 -7.57 -1.51
N PHE A 249 -17.73 -8.79 -1.68
CA PHE A 249 -16.46 -9.01 -2.39
C PHE A 249 -16.47 -8.43 -3.81
N TYR A 250 -17.51 -8.71 -4.60
CA TYR A 250 -17.58 -8.23 -5.99
C TYR A 250 -17.78 -6.71 -6.07
N LEU A 251 -18.53 -6.11 -5.15
CA LEU A 251 -18.66 -4.65 -5.06
C LEU A 251 -17.33 -3.98 -4.73
N GLN A 252 -16.55 -4.54 -3.80
CA GLN A 252 -15.20 -4.04 -3.51
C GLN A 252 -14.26 -4.23 -4.70
N LEU A 253 -14.27 -5.40 -5.34
CA LEU A 253 -13.49 -5.66 -6.55
C LEU A 253 -13.81 -4.65 -7.66
N LEU A 254 -15.09 -4.41 -7.91
CA LEU A 254 -15.55 -3.43 -8.90
C LEU A 254 -15.00 -2.04 -8.58
N LEU A 255 -15.17 -1.57 -7.34
CA LEU A 255 -14.68 -0.26 -6.90
C LEU A 255 -13.15 -0.13 -7.11
N GLN A 256 -12.37 -1.11 -6.63
CA GLN A 256 -10.91 -1.06 -6.75
C GLN A 256 -10.44 -1.10 -8.21
N VAL A 257 -11.09 -1.89 -9.08
CA VAL A 257 -10.76 -1.93 -10.51
C VAL A 257 -11.07 -0.60 -11.19
N LEU A 258 -12.22 0.01 -10.91
CA LEU A 258 -12.56 1.34 -11.45
C LEU A 258 -11.55 2.41 -11.00
N ILE A 259 -11.09 2.34 -9.75
CA ILE A 259 -10.05 3.23 -9.23
C ILE A 259 -8.71 3.01 -9.96
N ILE A 260 -8.25 1.76 -10.14
CA ILE A 260 -7.02 1.44 -10.89
C ILE A 260 -7.10 1.95 -12.33
N LEU A 261 -8.25 1.75 -12.97
CA LEU A 261 -8.44 2.14 -14.36
C LEU A 261 -8.44 3.66 -14.53
N SER A 262 -8.95 4.41 -13.55
CA SER A 262 -9.04 5.88 -13.61
C SER A 262 -7.87 6.61 -12.97
N GLY A 263 -7.08 5.99 -12.10
CA GLY A 263 -5.99 6.65 -11.39
C GLY A 263 -4.89 5.70 -10.95
N ASN A 264 -3.66 6.23 -10.86
CA ASN A 264 -2.51 5.46 -10.39
C ASN A 264 -2.34 5.64 -8.88
N TYR A 265 -2.87 4.70 -8.11
CA TYR A 265 -2.64 4.56 -6.67
C TYR A 265 -1.69 3.41 -6.36
N ASN A 266 -0.68 3.27 -7.24
CA ASN A 266 0.48 2.43 -7.00
C ASN A 266 0.09 1.01 -6.58
N PHE A 267 0.47 0.53 -5.40
CA PHE A 267 0.09 -0.81 -4.92
C PHE A 267 -1.06 -0.79 -3.89
N PHE A 268 -1.67 0.36 -3.63
CA PHE A 268 -2.76 0.51 -2.65
C PHE A 268 -3.99 -0.32 -3.04
N ASN A 269 -4.47 -0.18 -4.28
CA ASN A 269 -5.64 -0.93 -4.73
C ASN A 269 -5.35 -2.44 -4.79
N LEU A 270 -4.11 -2.83 -5.14
CA LEU A 270 -3.69 -4.23 -5.14
C LEU A 270 -3.71 -4.83 -3.72
N LEU A 271 -3.28 -4.06 -2.70
CA LEU A 271 -3.41 -4.45 -1.30
C LEU A 271 -4.87 -4.65 -0.91
N THR A 272 -5.75 -3.71 -1.26
CA THR A 272 -7.19 -3.82 -0.96
C THR A 272 -7.81 -5.03 -1.65
N LEU A 273 -7.44 -5.31 -2.90
CA LEU A 273 -7.86 -6.52 -3.63
C LEU A 273 -7.34 -7.82 -2.96
N ALA A 274 -6.10 -7.83 -2.50
CA ALA A 274 -5.56 -8.96 -1.73
C ALA A 274 -6.34 -9.17 -0.43
N LEU A 275 -6.64 -8.10 0.31
CA LEU A 275 -7.47 -8.15 1.53
C LEU A 275 -8.90 -8.66 1.25
N CYS A 276 -9.48 -8.34 0.09
CA CYS A 276 -10.80 -8.85 -0.32
C CYS A 276 -10.84 -10.38 -0.42
N LEU A 277 -9.70 -11.06 -0.64
CA LEU A 277 -9.65 -12.53 -0.61
C LEU A 277 -10.07 -13.11 0.75
N SER A 278 -10.01 -12.32 1.83
CA SER A 278 -10.52 -12.70 3.17
C SER A 278 -12.05 -12.97 3.22
N LEU A 279 -12.77 -12.59 2.18
CA LEU A 279 -14.22 -12.76 2.01
C LEU A 279 -14.58 -14.07 1.28
N LEU A 280 -13.61 -14.70 0.62
CA LEU A 280 -13.82 -15.90 -0.20
C LEU A 280 -13.71 -17.20 0.61
N ASP A 281 -14.14 -18.30 0.00
CA ASP A 281 -13.96 -19.67 0.48
C ASP A 281 -13.43 -20.58 -0.65
N ASP A 282 -12.92 -21.75 -0.27
CA ASP A 282 -12.35 -22.75 -1.19
C ASP A 282 -13.34 -23.17 -2.26
N GLN A 283 -14.64 -23.22 -1.93
CA GLN A 283 -15.70 -23.54 -2.90
C GLN A 283 -15.75 -22.51 -4.03
N HIS A 284 -15.61 -21.22 -3.72
CA HIS A 284 -15.63 -20.14 -4.71
C HIS A 284 -14.35 -20.11 -5.55
N VAL A 285 -13.19 -20.33 -4.93
CA VAL A 285 -11.92 -20.39 -5.66
C VAL A 285 -11.88 -21.59 -6.60
N ASN A 286 -12.37 -22.76 -6.17
CA ASN A 286 -12.48 -23.93 -7.04
C ASN A 286 -13.44 -23.71 -8.21
N PHE A 287 -14.54 -22.96 -7.99
CA PHE A 287 -15.45 -22.54 -9.05
C PHE A 287 -14.72 -21.69 -10.10
N TRP A 288 -13.92 -20.70 -9.69
CA TRP A 288 -13.09 -19.92 -10.62
C TRP A 288 -12.07 -20.76 -11.38
N LEU A 289 -11.45 -21.73 -10.72
CA LEU A 289 -10.49 -22.66 -11.33
C LEU A 289 -11.16 -23.75 -12.18
N ARG A 290 -12.50 -23.74 -12.32
CA ARG A 290 -13.29 -24.76 -13.02
C ARG A 290 -12.97 -26.20 -12.59
N LYS A 291 -12.55 -26.39 -11.34
CA LYS A 291 -12.28 -27.72 -10.80
C LYS A 291 -13.61 -28.40 -10.44
N PRO A 292 -13.78 -29.70 -10.74
CA PRO A 292 -14.99 -30.42 -10.36
C PRO A 292 -15.15 -30.33 -8.85
N GLN A 293 -16.32 -29.86 -8.39
CA GLN A 293 -16.64 -29.85 -6.98
C GLN A 293 -16.71 -31.30 -6.52
N THR A 294 -15.78 -31.71 -5.65
CA THR A 294 -16.01 -32.86 -4.79
C THR A 294 -17.15 -32.46 -3.86
N THR A 295 -18.37 -32.89 -4.18
CA THR A 295 -19.52 -32.81 -3.27
C THR A 295 -19.21 -33.70 -2.07
N ASN A 296 -18.40 -33.21 -1.13
CA ASN A 296 -18.23 -33.83 0.17
C ASN A 296 -19.55 -33.62 0.92
N GLY A 297 -20.44 -34.61 0.79
CA GLY A 297 -21.64 -34.86 1.60
C GLY A 297 -22.17 -33.70 2.45
N SER A 298 -22.49 -32.55 1.85
CA SER A 298 -23.28 -31.54 2.56
C SER A 298 -24.65 -32.16 2.77
N GLN A 299 -25.01 -32.40 4.04
CA GLN A 299 -26.38 -32.79 4.38
C GLN A 299 -27.34 -31.88 3.62
N PRO A 300 -28.44 -32.41 3.03
CA PRO A 300 -29.40 -31.57 2.34
C PRO A 300 -29.92 -30.55 3.35
N GLU A 301 -29.47 -29.29 3.22
CA GLU A 301 -30.04 -28.22 4.01
C GLU A 301 -31.55 -28.25 3.79
N SER A 302 -32.31 -28.14 4.87
CA SER A 302 -33.76 -28.10 4.78
C SER A 302 -34.14 -27.04 3.75
N LYS A 303 -34.92 -27.42 2.72
CA LYS A 303 -35.36 -26.49 1.67
C LYS A 303 -35.94 -25.18 2.27
N ARG A 304 -36.55 -25.27 3.46
CA ARG A 304 -37.07 -24.12 4.21
C ARG A 304 -35.97 -23.17 4.68
N TRP A 305 -34.85 -23.70 5.18
CA TRP A 305 -33.71 -22.91 5.62
C TRP A 305 -33.05 -22.18 4.44
N SER A 306 -32.85 -22.87 3.32
CA SER A 306 -32.29 -22.23 2.12
C SER A 306 -33.21 -21.14 1.56
N TRP A 307 -34.54 -21.35 1.56
CA TRP A 307 -35.51 -20.31 1.22
C TRP A 307 -35.47 -19.12 2.18
N LEU A 308 -35.37 -19.38 3.50
CA LEU A 308 -35.25 -18.32 4.50
C LEU A 308 -33.97 -17.48 4.29
N CYS A 309 -32.83 -18.13 4.05
CA CYS A 309 -31.58 -17.44 3.74
C CYS A 309 -31.70 -16.59 2.46
N TYR A 310 -32.41 -17.08 1.44
CA TYR A 310 -32.64 -16.34 0.20
C TYR A 310 -33.56 -15.12 0.41
N LEU A 311 -34.62 -15.26 1.19
CA LEU A 311 -35.49 -14.13 1.54
C LEU A 311 -34.73 -13.08 2.36
N LEU A 312 -33.88 -13.50 3.30
CA LEU A 312 -33.04 -12.61 4.08
C LEU A 312 -32.01 -11.88 3.19
N GLU A 313 -31.43 -12.57 2.21
CA GLU A 313 -30.55 -11.96 1.22
C GLU A 313 -31.26 -10.86 0.42
N ILE A 314 -32.45 -11.14 -0.12
CA ILE A 314 -33.26 -10.16 -0.84
C ILE A 314 -33.61 -8.98 0.07
N ALA A 315 -33.99 -9.25 1.32
CA ALA A 315 -34.33 -8.21 2.28
C ALA A 315 -33.15 -7.27 2.58
N VAL A 316 -31.93 -7.82 2.74
CA VAL A 316 -30.72 -7.01 2.97
C VAL A 316 -30.40 -6.14 1.76
N TRP A 317 -30.39 -6.70 0.55
CA TRP A 317 -30.11 -5.91 -0.66
C TRP A 317 -31.19 -4.86 -0.93
N SER A 318 -32.46 -5.21 -0.75
CA SER A 318 -33.58 -4.28 -0.88
C SER A 318 -33.49 -3.17 0.16
N GLY A 319 -33.10 -3.50 1.40
CA GLY A 319 -32.88 -2.52 2.46
C GLY A 319 -31.73 -1.56 2.17
N LEU A 320 -30.62 -2.05 1.59
CA LEU A 320 -29.51 -1.19 1.16
C LEU A 320 -29.91 -0.26 0.02
N ILE A 321 -30.64 -0.77 -0.98
CA ILE A 321 -31.14 0.03 -2.10
C ILE A 321 -32.15 1.06 -1.60
N PHE A 322 -33.11 0.65 -0.77
CA PHE A 322 -34.09 1.56 -0.16
C PHE A 322 -33.42 2.63 0.69
N GLY A 323 -32.44 2.24 1.52
CA GLY A 323 -31.64 3.17 2.31
C GLY A 323 -30.89 4.17 1.44
N ALA A 324 -30.29 3.74 0.32
CA ALA A 324 -29.65 4.65 -0.62
C ALA A 324 -30.64 5.62 -1.28
N VAL A 325 -31.83 5.13 -1.67
CA VAL A 325 -32.90 5.97 -2.24
C VAL A 325 -33.37 7.02 -1.23
N VAL A 326 -33.55 6.65 0.04
CA VAL A 326 -34.01 7.56 1.10
C VAL A 326 -32.91 8.55 1.51
N CYS A 327 -31.69 8.07 1.80
CA CYS A 327 -30.60 8.92 2.27
C CYS A 327 -30.08 9.89 1.20
N PHE A 328 -30.23 9.56 -0.09
CA PHE A 328 -29.75 10.38 -1.20
C PHE A 328 -30.86 10.90 -2.13
N ASP A 329 -32.13 10.80 -1.70
CA ASP A 329 -33.34 11.23 -2.43
C ASP A 329 -33.24 10.99 -3.94
N LEU A 330 -33.08 9.73 -4.31
CA LEU A 330 -32.88 9.31 -5.69
C LEU A 330 -34.20 9.36 -6.46
N GLN A 331 -34.34 10.28 -7.41
CA GLN A 331 -35.52 10.41 -8.25
C GLN A 331 -35.18 10.16 -9.71
N LEU A 332 -36.02 9.38 -10.38
CA LEU A 332 -35.87 9.01 -11.80
C LEU A 332 -36.67 9.98 -12.66
N ASP A 333 -35.98 10.79 -13.44
CA ASP A 333 -36.60 11.62 -14.49
C ASP A 333 -36.57 10.85 -15.82
N TRP A 334 -37.69 10.21 -16.14
CA TRP A 334 -37.86 9.43 -17.37
C TRP A 334 -37.82 10.30 -18.64
N ALA A 335 -38.18 11.57 -18.55
CA ALA A 335 -38.18 12.47 -19.71
C ALA A 335 -36.75 12.86 -20.10
N LYS A 336 -35.89 13.12 -19.11
CA LYS A 336 -34.49 13.49 -19.33
C LYS A 336 -33.52 12.31 -19.31
N LYS A 337 -34.00 11.10 -19.04
CA LYS A 337 -33.18 9.89 -18.81
C LYS A 337 -32.05 10.16 -17.80
N SER A 338 -32.35 10.91 -16.74
CA SER A 338 -31.37 11.34 -15.73
C SER A 338 -31.85 10.98 -14.33
N VAL A 339 -30.90 10.74 -13.42
CA VAL A 339 -31.18 10.51 -12.00
C VAL A 339 -30.82 11.78 -11.23
N THR A 340 -31.79 12.37 -10.53
CA THR A 340 -31.51 13.44 -9.57
C THR A 340 -31.19 12.82 -8.21
N SER A 341 -30.20 13.37 -7.53
CA SER A 341 -29.71 12.87 -6.24
C SER A 341 -29.25 14.03 -5.37
N ARG A 342 -29.63 14.02 -4.09
CA ARG A 342 -29.22 15.01 -3.09
C ARG A 342 -29.10 14.35 -1.72
N THR A 343 -28.15 14.76 -0.88
CA THR A 343 -28.09 14.26 0.50
C THR A 343 -29.33 14.70 1.28
N ALA A 344 -30.11 13.75 1.76
CA ALA A 344 -31.37 13.97 2.47
C ALA A 344 -31.21 13.96 4.01
N PHE A 345 -29.98 13.95 4.51
CA PHE A 345 -29.66 13.97 5.94
C PHE A 345 -28.68 15.11 6.25
N THR A 346 -28.66 15.55 7.50
CA THR A 346 -27.77 16.63 7.95
C THR A 346 -26.46 16.09 8.54
N PHE A 347 -25.45 16.96 8.67
CA PHE A 347 -24.20 16.62 9.36
C PHE A 347 -24.46 16.13 10.79
N HIS A 348 -25.38 16.77 11.52
CA HIS A 348 -25.71 16.39 12.89
C HIS A 348 -26.32 14.97 12.94
N GLN A 349 -27.27 14.67 12.05
CA GLN A 349 -27.86 13.33 11.95
C GLN A 349 -26.81 12.27 11.60
N PHE A 350 -25.89 12.58 10.68
CA PHE A 350 -24.79 11.67 10.34
C PHE A 350 -23.84 11.45 11.51
N ASN A 351 -23.48 12.50 12.25
CA ASN A 351 -22.61 12.38 13.42
C ASN A 351 -23.29 11.57 14.53
N GLN A 352 -24.59 11.76 14.75
CA GLN A 352 -25.38 10.95 15.67
C GLN A 352 -25.46 9.48 15.23
N LEU A 353 -25.62 9.22 13.92
CA LEU A 353 -25.51 7.88 13.36
C LEU A 353 -24.13 7.28 13.64
N LEU A 354 -23.05 8.05 13.44
CA LEU A 354 -21.70 7.57 13.69
C LEU A 354 -21.47 7.23 15.17
N LYS A 355 -21.93 8.08 16.10
CA LYS A 355 -21.91 7.81 17.55
C LYS A 355 -22.68 6.54 17.91
N THR A 356 -23.84 6.32 17.30
CA THR A 356 -24.67 5.14 17.56
C THR A 356 -24.12 3.87 16.93
N VAL A 357 -23.40 3.96 15.81
CA VAL A 357 -22.90 2.80 15.05
C VAL A 357 -21.48 2.38 15.44
N THR A 358 -20.61 3.30 15.87
CA THR A 358 -19.19 3.02 16.15
C THR A 358 -19.01 1.94 17.21
N ILE A 359 -19.69 2.05 18.36
CA ILE A 359 -19.59 1.05 19.44
C ILE A 359 -20.17 -0.31 19.00
N PRO A 360 -21.37 -0.39 18.38
CA PRO A 360 -21.84 -1.64 17.79
C PRO A 360 -20.90 -2.26 16.77
N CYS A 361 -20.16 -1.48 15.96
CA CYS A 361 -19.15 -2.04 15.05
C CYS A 361 -18.07 -2.81 15.81
N ILE A 362 -17.60 -2.27 16.94
CA ILE A 362 -16.61 -2.93 17.79
C ILE A 362 -17.20 -4.23 18.35
N TRP A 363 -18.47 -4.23 18.77
CA TRP A 363 -19.14 -5.44 19.25
C TRP A 363 -19.35 -6.48 18.15
N VAL A 364 -19.72 -6.07 16.94
CA VAL A 364 -19.82 -6.98 15.78
C VAL A 364 -18.46 -7.61 15.49
N GLY A 365 -17.39 -6.81 15.51
CA GLY A 365 -16.01 -7.31 15.40
C GLY A 365 -15.67 -8.31 16.50
N LEU A 366 -15.92 -7.95 17.76
CA LEU A 366 -15.62 -8.79 18.93
C LEU A 366 -16.40 -10.11 18.91
N LEU A 367 -17.71 -10.06 18.66
CA LEU A 367 -18.57 -11.25 18.57
C LEU A 367 -18.16 -12.14 17.40
N SER A 368 -17.81 -11.55 16.25
CA SER A 368 -17.33 -12.29 15.09
C SER A 368 -15.98 -12.97 15.37
N LEU A 369 -15.03 -12.28 16.00
CA LEU A 369 -13.75 -12.87 16.41
C LEU A 369 -13.95 -13.98 17.43
N PHE A 370 -14.78 -13.74 18.45
CA PHE A 370 -15.09 -14.73 19.47
C PHE A 370 -15.68 -16.00 18.87
N TRP A 371 -16.61 -15.86 17.91
CA TRP A 371 -17.16 -17.00 17.18
C TRP A 371 -16.09 -17.80 16.43
N GLU A 372 -15.18 -17.14 15.71
CA GLU A 372 -14.09 -17.82 15.01
C GLU A 372 -13.11 -18.49 15.99
N MET A 373 -12.84 -17.87 17.15
CA MET A 373 -12.02 -18.46 18.20
C MET A 373 -12.64 -19.74 18.78
N VAL A 374 -13.93 -19.70 19.13
CA VAL A 374 -14.66 -20.86 19.69
C VAL A 374 -14.78 -21.97 18.63
N SER A 375 -15.09 -21.62 17.38
CA SER A 375 -15.15 -22.60 16.29
C SER A 375 -13.80 -23.28 16.05
N SER A 376 -12.71 -22.51 16.11
CA SER A 376 -11.34 -23.02 15.97
C SER A 376 -10.93 -23.88 17.17
N MET A 377 -11.34 -23.51 18.39
CA MET A 377 -11.12 -24.29 19.61
C MET A 377 -11.80 -25.66 19.52
N PHE A 378 -13.06 -25.69 19.07
CA PHE A 378 -13.80 -26.94 18.88
C PHE A 378 -13.10 -27.85 17.85
N ARG A 379 -12.64 -27.28 16.73
CA ARG A 379 -11.85 -28.01 15.72
C ARG A 379 -10.55 -28.58 16.28
N CYS A 380 -9.85 -27.84 17.15
CA CYS A 380 -8.66 -28.34 17.84
C CYS A 380 -9.00 -29.51 18.76
N ALA A 381 -10.12 -29.43 19.49
CA ALA A 381 -10.57 -30.49 20.40
C ALA A 381 -10.93 -31.80 19.67
N CYS A 382 -11.41 -31.71 18.43
CA CYS A 382 -11.76 -32.86 17.58
C CYS A 382 -10.56 -33.54 16.89
N VAL A 383 -9.33 -33.08 17.10
CA VAL A 383 -8.14 -33.69 16.47
C VAL A 383 -7.80 -35.03 17.13
N GLU A 384 -7.60 -36.06 16.31
CA GLU A 384 -7.17 -37.37 16.77
C GLU A 384 -5.72 -37.37 17.27
N GLY A 385 -5.50 -37.98 18.43
CA GLY A 385 -4.19 -38.14 19.06
C GLY A 385 -3.84 -37.02 20.05
N PHE A 386 -3.41 -37.41 21.24
CA PHE A 386 -3.14 -36.50 22.36
C PHE A 386 -2.10 -35.41 22.01
N PHE A 387 -0.96 -35.78 21.42
CA PHE A 387 0.12 -34.85 21.11
C PHE A 387 -0.27 -33.83 20.03
N LYS A 388 -0.95 -34.29 18.96
CA LYS A 388 -1.45 -33.40 17.89
C LYS A 388 -2.49 -32.43 18.43
N ARG A 389 -3.41 -32.91 19.28
CA ARG A 389 -4.39 -32.07 19.98
C ARG A 389 -3.72 -31.02 20.85
N PHE A 390 -2.78 -31.42 21.72
CA PHE A 390 -2.04 -30.50 22.58
C PHE A 390 -1.31 -29.41 21.78
N LEU A 391 -0.56 -29.80 20.74
CA LEU A 391 0.16 -28.84 19.90
C LEU A 391 -0.79 -27.90 19.13
N SER A 392 -1.92 -28.43 18.62
CA SER A 392 -2.93 -27.63 17.92
C SER A 392 -3.59 -26.62 18.87
N THR A 393 -3.91 -27.03 20.10
CA THR A 393 -4.45 -26.15 21.14
C THR A 393 -3.44 -25.08 21.56
N LEU A 394 -2.16 -25.43 21.69
CA LEU A 394 -1.10 -24.46 22.00
C LEU A 394 -0.95 -23.43 20.87
N GLN A 395 -0.92 -23.87 19.61
CA GLN A 395 -0.89 -22.97 18.45
C GLN A 395 -2.11 -22.07 18.42
N TRP A 396 -3.31 -22.63 18.60
CA TRP A 396 -4.55 -21.85 18.69
C TRP A 396 -4.50 -20.81 19.81
N MET A 397 -3.95 -21.15 20.98
CA MET A 397 -3.80 -20.21 22.09
C MET A 397 -2.87 -19.05 21.73
N VAL A 398 -1.70 -19.33 21.15
CA VAL A 398 -0.72 -18.30 20.76
C VAL A 398 -1.28 -17.39 19.66
N PHE A 399 -1.82 -17.95 18.58
CA PHE A 399 -2.38 -17.17 17.47
C PHE A 399 -3.68 -16.47 17.86
N GLY A 400 -4.49 -17.08 18.73
CA GLY A 400 -5.68 -16.46 19.30
C GLY A 400 -5.32 -15.25 20.17
N ALA A 401 -4.32 -15.37 21.03
CA ALA A 401 -3.82 -14.24 21.83
C ALA A 401 -3.26 -13.12 20.95
N ALA A 402 -2.48 -13.46 19.91
CA ALA A 402 -1.98 -12.49 18.95
C ALA A 402 -3.12 -11.78 18.21
N ALA A 403 -4.17 -12.50 17.81
CA ALA A 403 -5.34 -11.91 17.15
C ALA A 403 -6.14 -10.99 18.06
N VAL A 404 -6.34 -11.36 19.33
CA VAL A 404 -6.98 -10.49 20.32
C VAL A 404 -6.13 -9.23 20.54
N ALA A 405 -4.82 -9.36 20.70
CA ALA A 405 -3.93 -8.21 20.87
C ALA A 405 -3.99 -7.25 19.67
N MET A 406 -3.87 -7.79 18.44
CA MET A 406 -3.98 -7.00 17.20
C MET A 406 -5.34 -6.31 17.07
N PHE A 407 -6.43 -7.03 17.37
CA PHE A 407 -7.77 -6.44 17.38
C PHE A 407 -7.85 -5.30 18.40
N SER A 408 -7.41 -5.52 19.64
CA SER A 408 -7.45 -4.51 20.70
C SER A 408 -6.68 -3.25 20.35
N ILE A 409 -5.41 -3.36 19.94
CA ILE A 409 -4.62 -2.15 19.59
C ILE A 409 -5.22 -1.45 18.37
N SER A 410 -5.87 -2.19 17.45
CA SER A 410 -6.51 -1.60 16.27
C SER A 410 -7.74 -0.76 16.56
N LEU A 411 -8.34 -0.92 17.75
CA LEU A 411 -9.48 -0.10 18.17
C LEU A 411 -9.08 1.37 18.35
N VAL A 412 -7.83 1.65 18.71
CA VAL A 412 -7.36 3.03 18.94
C VAL A 412 -7.52 3.88 17.67
N PRO A 413 -6.86 3.58 16.54
CA PRO A 413 -7.04 4.35 15.32
C PRO A 413 -8.44 4.24 14.73
N PHE A 414 -9.16 3.12 14.97
CA PHE A 414 -10.56 2.99 14.54
C PHE A 414 -11.48 3.98 15.25
N THR A 415 -11.29 4.20 16.56
CA THR A 415 -12.09 5.16 17.32
C THR A 415 -11.78 6.62 17.00
N TYR A 416 -10.68 6.94 16.32
CA TYR A 416 -10.43 8.32 15.87
C TYR A 416 -11.45 8.82 14.84
N LEU A 417 -12.27 7.92 14.27
CA LEU A 417 -13.41 8.32 13.44
C LEU A 417 -14.47 9.10 14.24
N GLU A 418 -14.56 8.88 15.54
CA GLU A 418 -15.52 9.53 16.44
C GLU A 418 -14.84 9.89 17.76
N GLN A 419 -14.59 11.19 17.95
CA GLN A 419 -13.68 11.70 18.98
C GLN A 419 -14.11 11.35 20.42
N ASP A 420 -15.42 11.23 20.70
CA ASP A 420 -15.92 10.87 22.04
C ASP A 420 -15.61 9.41 22.40
N SER A 421 -15.66 8.50 21.41
CA SER A 421 -15.39 7.08 21.57
C SER A 421 -13.92 6.80 21.89
N ALA A 422 -13.00 7.61 21.36
CA ALA A 422 -11.57 7.49 21.65
C ALA A 422 -11.26 7.74 23.15
N GLY A 423 -12.03 8.60 23.81
CA GLY A 423 -11.93 8.86 25.25
C GLY A 423 -12.42 7.70 26.12
N ARG A 424 -13.34 6.88 25.60
CA ARG A 424 -13.97 5.76 26.33
C ARG A 424 -13.18 4.45 26.27
N LEU A 425 -12.14 4.38 25.43
CA LEU A 425 -11.29 3.20 25.34
C LEU A 425 -10.48 2.98 26.63
N TRP A 426 -10.37 1.71 27.04
CA TRP A 426 -9.59 1.32 28.21
C TRP A 426 -8.13 1.84 28.10
N PRO A 427 -7.60 2.55 29.10
CA PRO A 427 -6.26 3.15 29.03
C PRO A 427 -5.13 2.17 28.70
N GLY A 428 -5.25 0.91 29.15
CA GLY A 428 -4.27 -0.15 28.83
C GLY A 428 -4.14 -0.42 27.33
N VAL A 429 -5.24 -0.31 26.56
CA VAL A 429 -5.22 -0.46 25.11
C VAL A 429 -4.48 0.69 24.44
N ARG A 430 -4.67 1.93 24.93
CA ARG A 430 -3.96 3.11 24.42
C ARG A 430 -2.47 3.05 24.70
N GLN A 431 -2.08 2.63 25.91
CA GLN A 431 -0.68 2.42 26.28
C GLN A 431 -0.04 1.31 25.42
N ALA A 432 -0.74 0.20 25.20
CA ALA A 432 -0.27 -0.87 24.33
C ALA A 432 -0.07 -0.40 22.89
N HIS A 433 -1.01 0.39 22.34
CA HIS A 433 -0.87 1.00 21.02
C HIS A 433 0.34 1.94 20.95
N GLN A 434 0.50 2.84 21.93
CA GLN A 434 1.64 3.77 21.99
C GLN A 434 2.99 3.03 22.06
N ALA A 435 3.06 1.91 22.77
CA ALA A 435 4.27 1.10 22.87
C ALA A 435 4.69 0.46 21.52
N VAL A 436 3.75 0.23 20.62
CA VAL A 436 4.00 -0.42 19.31
C VAL A 436 3.81 0.50 18.11
N ASP A 437 3.48 1.77 18.33
CA ASP A 437 3.18 2.75 17.27
C ASP A 437 4.31 2.88 16.25
N ARG A 438 5.57 2.85 16.74
CA ARG A 438 6.77 2.90 15.89
C ARG A 438 6.92 1.69 14.97
N LEU A 439 6.31 0.56 15.30
CA LEU A 439 6.32 -0.63 14.46
C LEU A 439 5.25 -0.57 13.35
N GLN A 440 4.36 0.44 13.37
CA GLN A 440 3.29 0.63 12.38
C GLN A 440 2.40 -0.60 12.23
N LEU A 441 2.16 -1.33 13.34
CA LEU A 441 1.35 -2.54 13.35
C LEU A 441 -0.11 -2.26 13.02
N VAL A 442 -0.62 -1.10 13.43
CA VAL A 442 -1.97 -0.64 13.10
C VAL A 442 -1.97 0.85 12.82
N ASN A 443 -2.71 1.27 11.78
CA ASN A 443 -2.76 2.64 11.31
C ASN A 443 -4.20 3.16 11.12
N SER A 444 -4.31 4.48 10.93
CA SER A 444 -5.55 5.17 10.54
C SER A 444 -5.62 5.34 9.02
N TYR A 445 -6.84 5.30 8.47
CA TYR A 445 -7.08 5.38 7.02
C TYR A 445 -8.07 6.50 6.68
N GLY A 446 -7.83 7.20 5.57
CA GLY A 446 -8.72 8.29 5.14
C GLY A 446 -8.24 9.10 3.94
N LEU A 447 -7.91 8.41 2.84
CA LEU A 447 -7.55 9.06 1.58
C LEU A 447 -8.71 9.93 1.05
N PHE A 448 -8.37 11.08 0.48
CA PHE A 448 -9.30 12.02 -0.18
C PHE A 448 -10.46 12.51 0.71
N ARG A 449 -10.20 12.69 2.02
CA ARG A 449 -11.16 13.27 2.97
C ARG A 449 -11.78 14.57 2.46
N ARG A 450 -10.96 15.46 1.88
CA ARG A 450 -11.39 16.71 1.24
C ARG A 450 -10.94 16.71 -0.21
N MET A 451 -11.83 17.19 -1.07
CA MET A 451 -11.55 17.33 -2.49
C MET A 451 -10.56 18.46 -2.72
N THR A 452 -9.46 18.18 -3.39
CA THR A 452 -8.46 19.18 -3.78
C THR A 452 -8.66 19.60 -5.23
N GLY A 453 -8.15 20.78 -5.59
CA GLY A 453 -8.22 21.30 -6.96
C GLY A 453 -9.62 21.73 -7.42
N VAL A 454 -10.52 22.06 -6.49
CA VAL A 454 -11.82 22.66 -6.85
C VAL A 454 -11.56 23.98 -7.56
N GLY A 455 -11.99 24.10 -8.81
CA GLY A 455 -11.69 25.26 -9.65
C GLY A 455 -10.32 25.19 -10.36
N GLY A 456 -9.78 23.98 -10.54
CA GLY A 456 -8.57 23.70 -11.32
C GLY A 456 -7.49 23.02 -10.49
N ARG A 457 -6.88 22.00 -11.09
CA ARG A 457 -5.79 21.23 -10.47
C ARG A 457 -4.52 22.08 -10.38
N PRO A 458 -4.00 22.40 -9.19
CA PRO A 458 -2.74 23.12 -9.08
C PRO A 458 -1.56 22.21 -9.45
N GLU A 459 -0.62 22.73 -10.23
CA GLU A 459 0.57 22.03 -10.69
C GLU A 459 1.77 22.97 -10.71
N VAL A 460 2.85 22.55 -10.07
CA VAL A 460 4.13 23.27 -10.10
C VAL A 460 4.92 22.82 -11.33
N VAL A 461 5.33 23.80 -12.14
CA VAL A 461 6.17 23.63 -13.33
C VAL A 461 7.53 24.25 -13.06
N ILE A 462 8.59 23.46 -13.22
CA ILE A 462 9.98 23.90 -13.02
C ILE A 462 10.55 24.32 -14.38
N GLU A 463 11.24 25.45 -14.43
CA GLU A 463 11.92 25.93 -15.62
C GLU A 463 13.41 26.16 -15.34
N GLY A 464 14.24 25.77 -16.31
CA GLY A 464 15.67 26.06 -16.31
C GLY A 464 16.04 27.09 -17.37
N SER A 465 17.15 27.80 -17.17
CA SER A 465 17.70 28.74 -18.15
C SER A 465 19.23 28.83 -18.04
N GLN A 466 19.89 29.16 -19.15
CA GLN A 466 21.32 29.48 -19.18
C GLN A 466 21.60 30.99 -19.16
N ASP A 467 20.63 31.81 -19.56
CA ASP A 467 20.81 33.25 -19.84
C ASP A 467 19.82 34.16 -19.09
N ARG A 468 18.89 33.59 -18.30
CA ARG A 468 17.74 34.23 -17.63
C ARG A 468 16.66 34.79 -18.57
N VAL A 469 16.83 34.66 -19.88
CA VAL A 469 15.90 35.18 -20.89
C VAL A 469 15.09 34.03 -21.50
N THR A 470 15.78 32.99 -21.94
CA THR A 470 15.19 31.80 -22.54
C THR A 470 14.98 30.75 -21.46
N TRP A 471 13.71 30.43 -21.18
CA TRP A 471 13.32 29.45 -20.17
C TRP A 471 12.78 28.20 -20.83
N THR A 472 13.24 27.03 -20.36
CA THR A 472 12.78 25.72 -20.84
C THR A 472 12.18 24.94 -19.68
N GLU A 473 10.95 24.45 -19.87
CA GLU A 473 10.26 23.61 -18.89
C GLU A 473 10.98 22.26 -18.71
N ILE A 474 11.09 21.83 -17.46
CA ILE A 474 11.61 20.52 -17.10
C ILE A 474 10.40 19.61 -16.85
N ASP A 475 10.09 18.78 -17.85
CA ASP A 475 8.99 17.82 -17.78
C ASP A 475 9.32 16.65 -16.83
N PHE A 476 8.29 16.12 -16.18
CA PHE A 476 8.34 14.93 -15.33
C PHE A 476 7.83 13.71 -16.10
N MET A 477 8.24 12.51 -15.71
CA MET A 477 7.82 11.25 -16.36
C MET A 477 6.32 10.94 -16.20
N TYR A 478 5.73 11.21 -15.02
CA TYR A 478 4.41 10.64 -14.68
C TYR A 478 3.36 11.68 -14.32
N LYS A 479 3.70 12.72 -13.54
CA LYS A 479 2.73 13.78 -13.23
C LYS A 479 2.36 14.57 -14.50
N PRO A 480 1.18 15.21 -14.53
CA PRO A 480 0.83 16.15 -15.59
C PRO A 480 1.87 17.28 -15.72
N GLY A 481 2.19 17.64 -16.96
CA GLY A 481 3.16 18.67 -17.32
C GLY A 481 2.82 19.21 -18.71
N ASN A 482 3.50 18.73 -19.75
CA ASN A 482 3.12 19.02 -21.12
C ASN A 482 1.63 18.75 -21.41
N ALA A 483 0.93 19.79 -21.89
CA ALA A 483 -0.51 19.77 -22.11
C ALA A 483 -0.98 18.80 -23.21
N SER A 484 -0.08 18.39 -24.10
CA SER A 484 -0.37 17.47 -25.20
C SER A 484 -0.13 16.00 -24.83
N THR A 485 0.52 15.74 -23.71
CA THR A 485 0.87 14.37 -23.30
C THR A 485 -0.32 13.69 -22.63
N PRO A 486 -0.69 12.46 -23.07
CA PRO A 486 -1.74 11.68 -22.41
C PRO A 486 -1.31 11.27 -21.00
N PRO A 487 -2.23 11.27 -20.00
CA PRO A 487 -1.91 10.77 -18.67
C PRO A 487 -1.56 9.27 -18.70
N PRO A 488 -0.46 8.83 -18.05
CA PRO A 488 0.05 7.46 -18.21
C PRO A 488 -0.61 6.42 -17.28
N LEU A 489 -0.37 5.14 -17.58
CA LEU A 489 -0.63 4.02 -16.67
C LEU A 489 0.71 3.54 -16.07
N VAL A 490 0.82 3.62 -14.74
CA VAL A 490 2.07 3.50 -13.98
C VAL A 490 1.99 2.41 -12.90
N THR A 491 0.79 2.11 -12.42
CA THR A 491 0.50 1.03 -11.47
C THR A 491 1.23 -0.29 -11.84
N PRO A 492 1.93 -0.98 -10.91
CA PRO A 492 1.98 -0.73 -9.47
C PRO A 492 3.18 0.12 -8.98
N HIS A 493 3.93 0.75 -9.88
CA HIS A 493 5.01 1.66 -9.50
C HIS A 493 4.47 2.84 -8.70
N GLN A 494 5.22 3.28 -7.70
CA GLN A 494 4.94 4.49 -6.91
C GLN A 494 5.96 5.58 -7.20
N PRO A 495 5.66 6.58 -8.07
CA PRO A 495 6.51 7.73 -8.30
C PRO A 495 6.48 8.69 -7.10
N ARG A 496 7.44 8.56 -6.18
CA ARG A 496 7.41 9.27 -4.89
C ARG A 496 7.63 10.77 -5.06
N LEU A 497 8.47 11.18 -6.00
CA LEU A 497 8.72 12.60 -6.29
C LEU A 497 7.49 13.26 -6.93
N ASP A 498 6.91 12.68 -7.97
CA ASP A 498 5.69 13.17 -8.63
C ASP A 498 4.53 13.31 -7.64
N TRP A 499 4.36 12.35 -6.74
CA TRP A 499 3.35 12.44 -5.68
C TRP A 499 3.62 13.57 -4.70
N GLN A 500 4.87 13.75 -4.27
CA GLN A 500 5.21 14.88 -3.40
C GLN A 500 5.06 16.23 -4.10
N MET A 501 5.34 16.32 -5.41
CA MET A 501 5.06 17.53 -6.21
C MET A 501 3.58 17.91 -6.21
N TRP A 502 2.68 16.92 -6.29
CA TRP A 502 1.24 17.17 -6.16
C TRP A 502 0.87 17.76 -4.80
N PHE A 503 1.45 17.25 -3.70
CA PHE A 503 1.24 17.83 -2.37
C PHE A 503 1.84 19.23 -2.25
N ALA A 504 3.03 19.46 -2.81
CA ALA A 504 3.70 20.76 -2.79
C ALA A 504 2.87 21.84 -3.51
N ALA A 505 2.14 21.48 -4.57
CA ALA A 505 1.29 22.41 -5.30
C ALA A 505 0.05 22.90 -4.51
N LEU A 506 -0.29 22.25 -3.37
CA LEU A 506 -1.46 22.61 -2.56
C LEU A 506 -1.18 23.71 -1.53
N GLY A 507 0.07 24.13 -1.36
CA GLY A 507 0.47 25.15 -0.39
C GLY A 507 1.70 25.91 -0.84
N PRO A 508 2.23 26.83 -0.02
CA PRO A 508 3.44 27.57 -0.34
C PRO A 508 4.69 26.66 -0.31
N HIS A 509 5.72 27.03 -1.07
CA HIS A 509 6.96 26.25 -1.17
C HIS A 509 7.67 26.02 0.17
N THR A 510 7.47 26.89 1.17
CA THR A 510 8.04 26.77 2.51
C THR A 510 7.56 25.53 3.27
N GLN A 511 6.41 24.96 2.90
CA GLN A 511 5.89 23.70 3.46
C GLN A 511 6.56 22.46 2.85
N ALA A 512 7.33 22.62 1.76
CA ALA A 512 8.04 21.55 1.07
C ALA A 512 9.56 21.79 1.06
N PRO A 513 10.27 21.67 2.20
CA PRO A 513 11.72 21.89 2.26
C PRO A 513 12.54 21.08 1.25
N TRP A 514 12.08 19.85 0.95
CA TRP A 514 12.72 18.97 -0.03
C TRP A 514 12.71 19.56 -1.45
N PHE A 515 11.79 20.47 -1.77
CA PHE A 515 11.74 21.17 -3.06
C PHE A 515 12.93 22.10 -3.24
N THR A 516 13.36 22.78 -2.16
CA THR A 516 14.58 23.59 -2.17
C THR A 516 15.81 22.72 -2.47
N SER A 517 15.87 21.52 -1.89
CA SER A 517 16.91 20.54 -2.22
C SER A 517 16.85 20.12 -3.69
N LEU A 518 15.66 19.86 -4.22
CA LEU A 518 15.48 19.54 -5.65
C LEU A 518 16.05 20.64 -6.55
N VAL A 519 15.69 21.91 -6.32
CA VAL A 519 16.21 23.04 -7.08
C VAL A 519 17.74 23.12 -6.99
N TYR A 520 18.29 23.00 -5.79
CA TYR A 520 19.75 23.02 -5.57
C TYR A 520 20.46 21.88 -6.33
N ARG A 521 19.94 20.64 -6.25
CA ARG A 521 20.54 19.48 -6.92
C ARG A 521 20.43 19.54 -8.44
N LEU A 522 19.38 20.17 -8.98
CA LEU A 522 19.23 20.41 -10.42
C LEU A 522 20.25 21.45 -10.91
N LEU A 523 20.44 22.54 -10.18
CA LEU A 523 21.48 23.54 -10.49
C LEU A 523 22.89 22.93 -10.46
N GLN A 524 23.14 21.95 -9.58
CA GLN A 524 24.40 21.20 -9.54
C GLN A 524 24.56 20.16 -10.67
N GLY A 525 23.47 19.79 -11.36
CA GLY A 525 23.49 18.78 -12.40
C GLY A 525 23.67 17.35 -11.91
N HIS A 526 23.21 17.02 -10.69
CA HIS A 526 23.34 15.66 -10.16
C HIS A 526 22.47 14.65 -10.93
N SER A 527 23.12 13.70 -11.62
CA SER A 527 22.45 12.72 -12.48
C SER A 527 21.41 11.87 -11.75
N ASP A 528 21.69 11.46 -10.50
CA ASP A 528 20.79 10.62 -9.71
C ASP A 528 19.45 11.33 -9.42
N VAL A 529 19.45 12.66 -9.32
CA VAL A 529 18.23 13.47 -9.13
C VAL A 529 17.53 13.73 -10.46
N VAL A 530 18.28 13.96 -11.54
CA VAL A 530 17.73 14.09 -12.90
C VAL A 530 17.00 12.80 -13.32
N GLU A 531 17.53 11.63 -12.97
CA GLU A 531 16.91 10.33 -13.25
C GLU A 531 15.56 10.13 -12.56
N LEU A 532 15.26 10.85 -11.46
CA LEU A 532 13.92 10.87 -10.87
C LEU A 532 12.90 11.61 -11.75
N LEU A 533 13.35 12.61 -12.50
CA LEU A 533 12.51 13.43 -13.38
C LEU A 533 12.36 12.77 -14.75
N GLN A 534 13.47 12.28 -15.31
CA GLN A 534 13.57 11.64 -16.62
C GLN A 534 14.56 10.47 -16.59
N ALA A 535 14.07 9.24 -16.72
CA ALA A 535 14.92 8.05 -16.81
C ALA A 535 15.75 8.03 -18.11
N ASP A 536 15.22 8.61 -19.19
CA ASP A 536 15.93 8.80 -20.45
C ASP A 536 16.60 10.18 -20.47
N ALA A 537 17.92 10.19 -20.29
CA ALA A 537 18.72 11.42 -20.23
C ALA A 537 18.57 12.29 -21.49
N SER A 538 18.27 11.71 -22.66
CA SER A 538 18.11 12.48 -23.90
C SER A 538 16.88 13.40 -23.89
N ARG A 539 15.86 13.07 -23.09
CA ARG A 539 14.65 13.87 -22.93
C ARG A 539 14.81 15.02 -21.95
N TYR A 540 15.87 15.00 -21.14
CA TYR A 540 16.15 16.07 -20.20
C TYR A 540 16.80 17.26 -20.94
N PRO A 541 16.19 18.47 -20.93
CA PRO A 541 16.70 19.59 -21.75
C PRO A 541 18.11 20.03 -21.39
N PHE A 542 18.52 19.83 -20.14
CA PHE A 542 19.81 20.26 -19.59
C PHE A 542 20.80 19.10 -19.40
N HIS A 543 20.71 18.04 -20.22
CA HIS A 543 21.58 16.87 -20.11
C HIS A 543 23.04 17.15 -20.47
N ALA A 544 23.29 18.09 -21.40
CA ALA A 544 24.64 18.45 -21.83
C ALA A 544 25.34 19.36 -20.81
N GLN A 545 24.62 20.31 -20.23
CA GLN A 545 25.11 21.23 -19.20
C GLN A 545 23.95 21.56 -18.24
N PRO A 546 24.20 21.57 -16.91
CA PRO A 546 23.18 21.92 -15.93
C PRO A 546 22.67 23.36 -16.14
N PRO A 547 21.43 23.66 -15.76
CA PRO A 547 20.89 25.01 -15.88
C PRO A 547 21.64 25.98 -14.95
N ALA A 548 22.01 27.15 -15.45
CA ALA A 548 22.61 28.22 -14.62
C ALA A 548 21.58 28.87 -13.68
N PHE A 549 20.30 28.89 -14.09
CA PHE A 549 19.19 29.47 -13.34
C PHE A 549 18.01 28.51 -13.33
N VAL A 550 17.31 28.44 -12.20
CA VAL A 550 16.07 27.67 -12.04
C VAL A 550 15.01 28.54 -11.38
N ARG A 551 13.77 28.40 -11.82
CA ARG A 551 12.58 28.99 -11.20
C ARG A 551 11.41 28.00 -11.24
N ALA A 552 10.34 28.27 -10.50
CA ALA A 552 9.13 27.45 -10.58
C ALA A 552 7.86 28.29 -10.53
N HIS A 553 6.88 27.89 -11.32
CA HIS A 553 5.59 28.56 -11.48
C HIS A 553 4.45 27.64 -11.10
N LEU A 554 3.41 28.23 -10.52
CA LEU A 554 2.16 27.53 -10.24
C LEU A 554 1.18 27.76 -11.39
N TYR A 555 0.66 26.66 -11.92
CA TYR A 555 -0.41 26.66 -12.92
C TYR A 555 -1.63 25.94 -12.38
N LYS A 556 -2.80 26.27 -12.93
CA LYS A 556 -3.99 25.43 -12.81
C LYS A 556 -4.23 24.69 -14.12
N TYR A 557 -4.46 23.39 -14.01
CA TYR A 557 -4.74 22.49 -15.11
C TYR A 557 -6.20 22.05 -15.07
N TRP A 558 -6.76 21.84 -16.25
CA TRP A 558 -8.04 21.16 -16.45
C TRP A 558 -7.93 20.20 -17.62
N PHE A 559 -8.72 19.14 -17.61
CA PHE A 559 -8.93 18.34 -18.80
C PHE A 559 -9.59 19.20 -19.89
N THR A 560 -9.22 18.91 -21.13
CA THR A 560 -9.91 19.47 -22.29
C THR A 560 -11.28 18.83 -22.46
N GLU A 561 -12.20 19.58 -23.05
CA GLU A 561 -13.55 19.09 -23.38
C GLU A 561 -13.58 18.61 -24.84
N PRO A 562 -14.44 17.62 -25.17
CA PRO A 562 -14.75 17.26 -26.54
C PRO A 562 -15.25 18.48 -27.32
N LYS A 563 -14.89 18.58 -28.60
CA LYS A 563 -15.39 19.67 -29.45
C LYS A 563 -16.87 19.44 -29.78
N GLU A 564 -17.60 20.52 -30.12
CA GLU A 564 -19.04 20.47 -30.45
C GLU A 564 -19.35 19.56 -31.65
N ASP A 565 -18.37 19.36 -32.55
CA ASP A 565 -18.44 18.46 -33.70
C ASP A 565 -18.24 16.98 -33.34
N GLY A 566 -18.01 16.66 -32.06
CA GLY A 566 -17.74 15.32 -31.55
C GLY A 566 -16.30 14.84 -31.74
N SER A 567 -15.40 15.68 -32.29
CA SER A 567 -13.98 15.34 -32.42
C SER A 567 -13.22 15.51 -31.10
N TYR A 568 -12.15 14.73 -30.94
CA TYR A 568 -11.30 14.80 -29.75
C TYR A 568 -10.34 16.00 -29.83
N PRO A 569 -10.07 16.67 -28.70
CA PRO A 569 -9.10 17.76 -28.65
C PRO A 569 -7.68 17.25 -28.92
N GLU A 570 -6.85 18.07 -29.56
CA GLU A 570 -5.44 17.74 -29.84
C GLU A 570 -4.59 17.69 -28.55
N ARG A 571 -5.02 18.40 -27.51
CA ARG A 571 -4.40 18.45 -26.18
C ARG A 571 -5.27 17.73 -25.17
N TRP A 572 -4.64 17.10 -24.19
CA TRP A 572 -5.33 16.45 -23.06
C TRP A 572 -5.64 17.44 -21.94
N TRP A 573 -4.84 18.50 -21.85
CA TRP A 573 -4.95 19.50 -20.80
C TRP A 573 -5.05 20.91 -21.36
N ARG A 574 -5.80 21.76 -20.65
CA ARG A 574 -5.66 23.22 -20.70
C ARG A 574 -5.02 23.67 -19.39
N ARG A 575 -4.13 24.65 -19.45
CA ARG A 575 -3.49 25.21 -18.26
C ARG A 575 -3.49 26.73 -18.27
N VAL A 576 -3.56 27.33 -17.09
CA VAL A 576 -3.52 28.78 -16.89
C VAL A 576 -2.49 29.08 -15.80
N TYR A 577 -1.62 30.05 -16.06
CA TYR A 577 -0.65 30.54 -15.09
C TYR A 577 -1.38 31.21 -13.92
N VAL A 578 -0.92 30.96 -12.69
CA VAL A 578 -1.47 31.58 -11.48
C VAL A 578 -0.47 32.56 -10.90
N GLU A 579 0.67 32.06 -10.43
CA GLU A 579 1.66 32.86 -9.69
C GLU A 579 3.04 32.19 -9.73
N GLU A 580 4.04 32.95 -9.29
CA GLU A 580 5.38 32.41 -9.06
C GLU A 580 5.34 31.53 -7.81
N PHE A 581 5.78 30.27 -7.93
CA PHE A 581 5.82 29.33 -6.81
C PHE A 581 7.16 29.39 -6.07
N TYR A 582 8.25 29.51 -6.83
CA TYR A 582 9.62 29.58 -6.32
C TYR A 582 10.43 30.59 -7.15
N PRO A 583 11.15 31.51 -6.51
CA PRO A 583 11.84 32.59 -7.20
C PRO A 583 12.97 32.07 -8.09
N THR A 584 13.44 32.92 -8.99
CA THR A 584 14.61 32.64 -9.81
C THR A 584 15.87 32.62 -8.96
N VAL A 585 16.56 31.48 -8.94
CA VAL A 585 17.79 31.26 -8.15
C VAL A 585 18.92 30.68 -9.00
N TYR A 586 20.15 30.78 -8.50
CA TYR A 586 21.37 30.22 -9.07
C TYR A 586 22.28 29.65 -7.96
N LEU A 587 23.34 28.94 -8.33
CA LEU A 587 24.30 28.44 -7.34
C LEU A 587 25.00 29.60 -6.61
N GLY A 588 24.94 29.59 -5.28
CA GLY A 588 25.46 30.66 -4.42
C GLY A 588 24.49 31.81 -4.18
N ASP A 589 23.24 31.71 -4.64
CA ASP A 589 22.21 32.71 -4.36
C ASP A 589 21.88 32.80 -2.86
N PRO A 590 21.83 34.00 -2.25
CA PRO A 590 21.59 34.16 -0.81
C PRO A 590 20.27 33.58 -0.31
N PHE A 591 19.20 33.67 -1.12
CA PHE A 591 17.88 33.14 -0.73
C PHE A 591 17.93 31.61 -0.70
N LEU A 592 18.49 30.99 -1.74
CA LEU A 592 18.66 29.53 -1.81
C LEU A 592 19.52 29.00 -0.65
N GLU A 593 20.64 29.67 -0.38
CA GLU A 593 21.56 29.30 0.71
C GLU A 593 20.91 29.42 2.09
N ASN A 594 20.14 30.49 2.33
CA ASN A 594 19.40 30.66 3.57
C ASN A 594 18.35 29.56 3.77
N MET A 595 17.58 29.22 2.73
CA MET A 595 16.58 28.14 2.79
C MET A 595 17.23 26.78 3.06
N LEU A 596 18.36 26.48 2.42
CA LEU A 596 19.11 25.24 2.66
C LEU A 596 19.66 25.17 4.09
N TYR A 597 20.11 26.30 4.65
CA TYR A 597 20.59 26.36 6.03
C TYR A 597 19.44 26.18 7.04
N GLN A 598 18.33 26.92 6.87
CA GLN A 598 17.16 26.86 7.75
C GLN A 598 16.60 25.45 7.89
N HIS A 599 16.63 24.66 6.81
CA HIS A 599 16.13 23.29 6.81
C HIS A 599 17.21 22.21 7.05
N GLY A 600 18.45 22.61 7.37
CA GLY A 600 19.55 21.66 7.60
C GLY A 600 19.91 20.81 6.37
N LEU A 601 19.66 21.34 5.17
CA LEU A 601 19.87 20.66 3.89
C LEU A 601 21.27 20.90 3.32
N LYS A 602 21.96 21.96 3.74
CA LYS A 602 23.34 22.26 3.34
C LYS A 602 24.33 21.31 4.03
N ASP A 603 24.99 20.46 3.24
CA ASP A 603 25.98 19.49 3.74
C ASP A 603 27.42 19.99 3.63
N LYS A 604 28.22 19.71 4.66
CA LYS A 604 29.64 19.37 4.50
C LYS A 604 29.69 17.85 4.36
N ALA A 605 29.65 17.32 3.14
CA ALA A 605 29.83 15.88 2.95
C ALA A 605 31.19 15.49 3.52
N SER A 606 31.23 14.62 4.55
CA SER A 606 32.48 13.96 4.88
C SER A 606 32.72 12.89 3.81
N PRO A 607 33.81 12.97 3.02
CA PRO A 607 34.12 11.97 2.02
C PRO A 607 34.54 10.68 2.73
N ARG A 608 33.57 9.84 3.10
CA ARG A 608 33.91 8.47 3.49
C ARG A 608 34.41 7.74 2.24
N ARG A 609 35.65 7.26 2.29
CA ARG A 609 36.27 6.48 1.21
C ARG A 609 35.31 5.36 0.79
N PRO A 610 35.14 5.11 -0.53
CA PRO A 610 34.42 3.94 -0.98
C PRO A 610 35.10 2.70 -0.40
N SER A 611 34.33 1.91 0.35
CA SER A 611 34.79 0.63 0.87
C SER A 611 35.10 -0.30 -0.30
N ASN A 612 36.29 -0.90 -0.32
CA ASN A 612 36.70 -1.90 -1.32
C ASN A 612 35.99 -3.26 -1.16
N ALA A 613 34.97 -3.34 -0.31
CA ALA A 613 34.21 -4.56 -0.07
C ALA A 613 33.47 -5.06 -1.33
N THR A 614 33.29 -6.37 -1.40
CA THR A 614 32.62 -7.07 -2.50
C THR A 614 31.14 -6.68 -2.65
N VAL A 615 30.45 -6.47 -1.52
CA VAL A 615 29.02 -6.15 -1.48
C VAL A 615 28.70 -4.81 -2.16
N PRO A 616 29.36 -3.67 -1.83
CA PRO A 616 29.18 -2.42 -2.57
C PRO A 616 29.40 -2.54 -4.08
N ARG A 617 30.40 -3.31 -4.53
CA ARG A 617 30.66 -3.53 -5.97
C ARG A 617 29.51 -4.28 -6.64
N ALA A 618 28.97 -5.31 -5.99
CA ALA A 618 27.84 -6.07 -6.52
C ALA A 618 26.57 -5.20 -6.63
N VAL A 619 26.29 -4.37 -5.63
CA VAL A 619 25.16 -3.43 -5.65
C VAL A 619 25.32 -2.39 -6.77
N GLN A 620 26.52 -1.83 -6.94
CA GLN A 620 26.82 -0.89 -8.02
C GLN A 620 26.72 -1.55 -9.41
N TRP A 621 27.20 -2.78 -9.55
CA TRP A 621 27.06 -3.53 -10.80
C TRP A 621 25.59 -3.76 -11.14
N LEU A 622 24.78 -4.24 -10.20
CA LEU A 622 23.36 -4.48 -10.45
C LEU A 622 22.63 -3.19 -10.81
N ARG A 623 23.01 -2.08 -10.18
CA ARG A 623 22.50 -0.76 -10.50
C ARG A 623 22.85 -0.32 -11.92
N SER A 624 24.06 -0.61 -12.39
CA SER A 624 24.45 -0.31 -13.77
C SER A 624 23.59 -1.04 -14.81
N GLN A 625 23.02 -2.21 -14.47
CA GLN A 625 22.15 -2.98 -15.36
C GLN A 625 20.73 -2.39 -15.50
N VAL A 626 20.25 -1.69 -14.48
CA VAL A 626 18.90 -1.10 -14.48
C VAL A 626 18.91 0.39 -14.84
N LYS A 627 20.09 1.02 -14.95
CA LYS A 627 20.24 2.43 -15.26
C LYS A 627 19.59 2.76 -16.61
N GLY A 628 18.80 3.83 -16.66
CA GLY A 628 18.08 4.27 -17.87
C GLY A 628 16.79 3.51 -18.17
N GLN A 629 16.41 2.51 -17.37
CA GLN A 629 15.12 1.82 -17.51
C GLN A 629 14.04 2.51 -16.68
N SER A 630 12.81 2.56 -17.20
CA SER A 630 11.67 3.05 -16.40
C SER A 630 11.25 2.01 -15.37
N ALA A 631 10.98 2.46 -14.15
CA ALA A 631 10.57 1.57 -13.06
C ALA A 631 9.29 0.75 -13.36
N PRO A 632 8.23 1.31 -14.01
CA PRO A 632 7.07 0.52 -14.40
C PRO A 632 7.41 -0.61 -15.37
N ALA A 633 8.26 -0.36 -16.37
CA ALA A 633 8.66 -1.38 -17.34
C ALA A 633 9.40 -2.53 -16.64
N LEU A 634 10.33 -2.21 -15.73
CA LEU A 634 11.04 -3.22 -14.94
C LEU A 634 10.07 -4.06 -14.10
N ILE A 635 9.15 -3.43 -13.37
CA ILE A 635 8.18 -4.16 -12.53
C ILE A 635 7.29 -5.06 -13.38
N TRP A 636 6.71 -4.55 -14.47
CA TRP A 636 5.87 -5.37 -15.36
C TRP A 636 6.65 -6.50 -16.01
N SER A 637 7.92 -6.31 -16.35
CA SER A 637 8.78 -7.38 -16.87
C SER A 637 9.01 -8.50 -15.86
N LEU A 638 9.23 -8.16 -14.58
CA LEU A 638 9.37 -9.14 -13.49
C LEU A 638 8.05 -9.86 -13.20
N MET A 639 6.93 -9.14 -13.20
CA MET A 639 5.60 -9.72 -13.04
C MET A 639 5.25 -10.68 -14.19
N ALA A 640 5.49 -10.28 -15.44
CA ALA A 640 5.26 -11.12 -16.61
C ALA A 640 6.19 -12.35 -16.61
N GLY A 641 7.48 -12.15 -16.34
CA GLY A 641 8.47 -13.23 -16.25
C GLY A 641 8.13 -14.25 -15.15
N SER A 642 7.73 -13.78 -13.97
CA SER A 642 7.32 -14.67 -12.88
C SER A 642 6.04 -15.44 -13.20
N ALA A 643 5.07 -14.82 -13.88
CA ALA A 643 3.86 -15.51 -14.36
C ALA A 643 4.19 -16.61 -15.37
N VAL A 644 5.04 -16.33 -16.36
CA VAL A 644 5.50 -17.32 -17.34
C VAL A 644 6.22 -18.48 -16.65
N LEU A 645 7.14 -18.19 -15.74
CA LEU A 645 7.88 -19.22 -15.01
C LEU A 645 6.95 -20.09 -14.15
N CYS A 646 5.95 -19.50 -13.48
CA CYS A 646 4.95 -20.26 -12.73
C CYS A 646 4.11 -21.17 -13.65
N LEU A 647 3.74 -20.71 -14.85
CA LEU A 647 3.04 -21.52 -15.84
C LEU A 647 3.91 -22.67 -16.37
N CYS A 648 5.23 -22.46 -16.52
CA CYS A 648 6.17 -23.51 -16.91
C CYS A 648 6.34 -24.56 -15.80
N LEU A 649 6.55 -24.13 -14.55
CA LEU A 649 6.74 -25.00 -13.38
C LEU A 649 5.50 -25.84 -13.05
N THR A 650 4.30 -25.36 -13.39
CA THR A 650 3.05 -26.12 -13.18
C THR A 650 2.79 -27.17 -14.27
N ARG A 651 3.48 -27.11 -15.41
CA ARG A 651 3.36 -28.07 -16.51
C ARG A 651 4.32 -29.26 -16.41
N THR A 652 5.34 -29.21 -15.55
CA THR A 652 6.23 -30.36 -15.33
C THR A 652 5.51 -31.41 -14.47
N PRO A 653 5.24 -32.63 -14.98
CA PRO A 653 4.61 -33.67 -14.19
C PRO A 653 5.50 -34.05 -13.01
N PRO A 654 4.92 -34.33 -11.82
CA PRO A 654 5.72 -34.80 -10.69
C PRO A 654 6.42 -36.13 -11.07
N PRO A 655 7.68 -36.35 -10.64
CA PRO A 655 8.35 -37.62 -10.86
C PRO A 655 7.49 -38.73 -10.26
N ARG A 656 7.17 -39.76 -11.07
CA ARG A 656 6.39 -40.92 -10.61
C ARG A 656 7.06 -41.49 -9.35
N PRO A 657 6.32 -41.74 -8.26
CA PRO A 657 6.91 -42.39 -7.10
C PRO A 657 7.45 -43.76 -7.51
N ALA A 658 8.72 -44.01 -7.19
CA ALA A 658 9.35 -45.30 -7.42
C ALA A 658 8.50 -46.39 -6.73
N ARG A 659 8.10 -47.42 -7.49
CA ARG A 659 7.42 -48.59 -6.94
C ARG A 659 8.27 -49.15 -5.79
N PRO A 660 7.70 -49.40 -4.59
CA PRO A 660 8.44 -50.10 -3.56
C PRO A 660 8.81 -51.48 -4.09
N GLY A 661 10.12 -51.71 -4.26
CA GLY A 661 10.68 -52.99 -4.66
C GLY A 661 10.24 -54.06 -3.68
N ALA A 662 9.67 -55.13 -4.23
CA ALA A 662 9.17 -56.28 -3.49
C ALA A 662 10.21 -56.81 -2.51
N ALA A 663 9.79 -56.96 -1.25
CA ALA A 663 10.52 -57.69 -0.24
C ALA A 663 10.77 -59.12 -0.73
N ARG A 664 12.04 -59.52 -0.76
CA ARG A 664 12.44 -60.93 -0.84
C ARG A 664 11.88 -61.65 0.39
N GLN A 665 10.89 -62.52 0.18
CA GLN A 665 10.65 -63.66 1.06
C GLN A 665 11.00 -64.93 0.28
N GLY A 666 11.96 -65.67 0.82
CA GLY A 666 12.26 -67.03 0.39
C GLY A 666 11.18 -67.99 0.90
N GLY A 667 10.93 -69.03 0.12
CA GLY A 667 10.06 -70.16 0.50
C GLY A 667 10.09 -71.21 -0.59
N SER A 668 10.68 -72.36 -0.26
CA SER A 668 10.91 -73.53 -1.11
C SER A 668 9.64 -74.36 -1.37
N ASN A 669 9.77 -75.21 -2.41
CA ASN A 669 9.11 -76.50 -2.67
C ASN A 669 7.84 -76.53 -3.55
N GLY A 670 7.87 -77.43 -4.55
CA GLY A 670 6.66 -78.11 -5.05
C GLY A 670 6.57 -78.35 -6.57
N THR A 671 7.31 -79.35 -7.06
CA THR A 671 6.96 -80.38 -8.09
C THR A 671 5.69 -80.30 -8.97
N GLY A 672 5.86 -80.63 -10.27
CA GLY A 672 4.90 -81.39 -11.14
C GLY A 672 4.06 -80.58 -12.13
N GLN A 673 4.28 -80.68 -13.46
CA GLN A 673 3.49 -81.47 -14.48
C GLN A 673 2.03 -80.99 -14.62
N GLU A 674 1.50 -80.48 -15.75
CA GLU A 674 1.24 -81.05 -17.10
C GLU A 674 0.79 -79.90 -18.07
N ALA A 675 1.30 -79.81 -19.31
CA ALA A 675 0.70 -80.21 -20.60
C ALA A 675 -0.53 -79.40 -21.14
N THR A 676 -0.23 -78.56 -22.17
CA THR A 676 -0.90 -78.10 -23.43
C THR A 676 -2.24 -78.73 -23.93
N PRO A 677 -2.90 -78.26 -25.04
CA PRO A 677 -2.80 -77.01 -25.86
C PRO A 677 -4.15 -76.44 -26.41
N GLY A 678 -4.11 -75.34 -27.19
CA GLY A 678 -5.14 -74.94 -28.18
C GLY A 678 -5.10 -73.44 -28.53
N ALA A 679 -4.44 -73.04 -29.62
CA ALA A 679 -5.04 -72.63 -30.93
C ALA A 679 -5.69 -71.22 -30.84
N GLU A 680 -5.42 -70.20 -31.66
CA GLU A 680 -5.05 -70.10 -33.08
C GLU A 680 -4.25 -68.81 -33.36
N THR A 681 -3.39 -68.86 -34.38
CA THR A 681 -2.68 -67.79 -35.10
C THR A 681 -3.42 -67.51 -36.44
N PRO A 682 -3.01 -66.57 -37.33
CA PRO A 682 -2.31 -65.25 -37.27
C PRO A 682 -2.98 -64.27 -38.30
N PRO A 683 -2.32 -63.43 -39.15
CA PRO A 683 -0.99 -62.78 -39.13
C PRO A 683 -0.96 -61.27 -39.50
N GLU A 684 0.28 -60.73 -39.47
CA GLU A 684 0.89 -59.80 -40.46
C GLU A 684 0.46 -58.30 -40.49
N GLU A 685 1.33 -57.30 -40.66
CA GLU A 685 2.69 -57.14 -41.22
C GLU A 685 3.35 -55.94 -40.50
N GLY A 686 4.64 -55.98 -40.11
CA GLY A 686 5.78 -55.53 -40.93
C GLY A 686 6.17 -54.07 -40.58
N GLY A 687 7.41 -53.66 -40.33
CA GLY A 687 8.71 -54.29 -40.28
C GLY A 687 9.78 -53.20 -39.99
N LYS A 688 10.90 -53.66 -39.42
CA LYS A 688 12.28 -53.17 -39.51
C LYS A 688 12.72 -51.81 -38.92
N SER A 689 13.57 -51.99 -37.91
CA SER A 689 14.77 -51.25 -37.51
C SER A 689 15.88 -51.23 -38.57
N GLU A 690 16.74 -50.21 -38.48
CA GLU A 690 18.20 -50.15 -38.76
C GLU A 690 18.67 -48.85 -38.06
N GLU A 691 19.42 -48.88 -36.95
CA GLU A 691 20.89 -49.00 -36.81
C GLU A 691 21.69 -47.94 -37.57
N GLU A 692 22.41 -47.09 -36.83
CA GLU A 692 23.76 -46.61 -37.18
C GLU A 692 24.48 -46.16 -35.89
N GLU A 693 25.67 -46.73 -35.70
CA GLU A 693 26.67 -46.48 -34.66
C GLU A 693 27.51 -45.23 -35.01
N GLU A 694 28.10 -44.58 -34.01
CA GLU A 694 29.47 -44.06 -34.09
C GLU A 694 30.05 -43.82 -32.67
N GLU A 695 31.22 -44.42 -32.44
CA GLU A 695 32.16 -44.26 -31.32
C GLU A 695 32.88 -42.88 -31.45
N GLU A 696 33.51 -42.24 -30.46
CA GLU A 696 34.74 -42.62 -29.74
C GLU A 696 35.08 -41.57 -28.63
N GLU A 697 35.77 -42.07 -27.58
CA GLU A 697 36.80 -41.47 -26.68
C GLU A 697 36.50 -40.18 -25.87
N GLY A 698 36.80 -40.01 -24.56
CA GLY A 698 37.85 -40.52 -23.66
C GLY A 698 38.57 -39.27 -23.07
N GLU A 699 38.45 -38.89 -21.79
CA GLU A 699 39.34 -39.15 -20.64
C GLU A 699 38.75 -38.39 -19.42
N VAL A 700 38.34 -39.00 -18.30
CA VAL A 700 39.09 -39.35 -17.06
C VAL A 700 40.09 -38.30 -16.55
N TYR A 701 39.82 -37.69 -15.39
CA TYR A 701 40.61 -37.87 -14.15
C TYR A 701 39.85 -37.33 -12.92
N LYS A 702 39.92 -38.10 -11.83
CA LYS A 702 39.28 -37.91 -10.54
C LYS A 702 40.36 -38.15 -9.49
N VAL A 703 40.70 -37.20 -8.62
CA VAL A 703 41.28 -37.48 -7.29
C VAL A 703 40.92 -36.34 -6.31
N LYS A 704 40.54 -36.76 -5.10
CA LYS A 704 40.32 -36.10 -3.78
C LYS A 704 41.41 -36.68 -2.83
N PRO A 705 41.52 -36.37 -1.52
CA PRO A 705 41.32 -35.16 -0.71
C PRO A 705 42.51 -34.96 0.31
N GLU A 706 42.23 -34.33 1.47
CA GLU A 706 42.94 -34.34 2.79
C GLU A 706 43.83 -33.11 3.12
N GLU A 707 43.44 -32.30 4.13
CA GLU A 707 43.91 -32.25 5.55
C GLU A 707 45.00 -31.15 5.68
N SER A 708 45.27 -30.40 6.76
CA SER A 708 44.83 -30.29 8.15
C SER A 708 45.43 -28.96 8.68
N GLU A 709 44.82 -28.44 9.75
CA GLU A 709 45.44 -27.81 10.95
C GLU A 709 46.34 -26.55 10.90
N ASP A 710 46.09 -25.73 11.92
CA ASP A 710 47.01 -24.97 12.78
C ASP A 710 46.94 -23.44 12.88
N GLU A 711 47.02 -23.09 14.16
CA GLU A 711 46.91 -21.84 14.89
C GLU A 711 47.98 -20.82 14.49
N ASP A 712 47.70 -19.53 14.67
CA ASP A 712 48.65 -18.73 15.44
C ASP A 712 48.02 -17.48 16.06
N LYS A 713 48.38 -17.28 17.33
CA LYS A 713 48.17 -16.06 18.12
C LYS A 713 49.25 -15.05 17.73
N ASN A 714 48.94 -13.76 17.78
CA ASN A 714 49.74 -12.77 18.51
C ASN A 714 49.10 -11.39 18.44
N ASP A 715 48.78 -10.89 19.63
CA ASP A 715 48.79 -9.47 20.01
C ASP A 715 50.28 -9.05 20.16
N PRO A 716 50.63 -7.77 19.98
CA PRO A 716 50.73 -6.95 21.17
C PRO A 716 50.19 -5.52 21.00
N GLY A 717 49.72 -4.98 22.11
CA GLY A 717 49.22 -3.62 22.24
C GLY A 717 50.28 -2.54 22.19
N ASP A 718 49.78 -1.31 22.14
CA ASP A 718 50.46 -0.10 22.57
C ASP A 718 49.47 0.74 23.40
N GLU A 719 49.92 1.09 24.60
CA GLU A 719 49.36 2.03 25.56
C GLU A 719 49.89 3.43 25.23
N GLU A 720 49.03 4.46 25.15
CA GLU A 720 49.32 5.87 25.48
C GLU A 720 47.98 6.47 25.98
N GLN A 721 47.76 6.58 27.31
CA GLN A 721 47.95 7.78 28.17
C GLN A 721 47.29 9.05 27.59
N GLU A 722 46.11 9.40 28.13
CA GLU A 722 45.90 10.39 29.22
C GLU A 722 45.77 11.82 28.66
N GLU A 723 44.54 12.34 28.67
CA GLU A 723 44.24 13.71 29.07
C GLU A 723 42.77 13.76 29.51
N GLU A 724 42.58 13.70 30.83
CA GLU A 724 41.35 14.01 31.54
C GLU A 724 41.16 15.54 31.53
N GLU A 725 40.00 16.03 31.10
CA GLU A 725 39.48 17.31 31.56
C GLU A 725 38.09 17.07 32.14
N ASP A 726 38.05 17.08 33.47
CA ASP A 726 36.87 17.17 34.33
C ASP A 726 36.21 18.54 34.17
N GLU A 727 34.93 18.58 33.77
CA GLU A 727 34.00 19.63 34.22
C GLU A 727 32.60 19.03 34.43
N GLU A 728 32.33 18.58 35.67
CA GLU A 728 30.98 18.50 36.22
C GLU A 728 30.65 19.82 36.92
N GLU A 729 29.59 20.54 36.51
CA GLU A 729 28.37 20.73 37.34
C GLU A 729 27.40 21.79 36.77
N VAL A 730 26.12 21.39 36.74
CA VAL A 730 24.93 22.17 37.15
C VAL A 730 24.47 23.37 36.30
N CYS A 731 23.33 23.21 35.60
CA CYS A 731 22.08 23.95 35.92
C CYS A 731 20.87 23.47 35.10
N LYS A 732 19.86 22.98 35.83
CA LYS A 732 18.44 22.94 35.41
C LYS A 732 17.90 24.36 35.36
N VAL A 733 17.14 24.72 34.33
CA VAL A 733 16.18 25.84 34.39
C VAL A 733 14.87 25.45 33.71
N LYS A 734 13.85 25.20 34.56
CA LYS A 734 12.43 25.45 34.27
C LYS A 734 12.18 26.97 34.39
N PRO A 735 11.13 27.52 33.75
CA PRO A 735 10.51 28.74 34.23
C PRO A 735 9.06 28.48 34.69
N GLU A 736 8.86 28.58 36.00
CA GLU A 736 7.66 29.01 36.74
C GLU A 736 8.28 29.92 37.83
N GLU A 737 7.89 31.17 38.04
CA GLU A 737 6.62 31.70 38.55
C GLU A 737 6.77 33.23 38.66
N SER A 738 5.67 33.98 38.66
CA SER A 738 5.41 34.97 39.72
C SER A 738 3.97 35.47 39.62
N GLU A 739 3.14 34.94 40.51
CA GLU A 739 1.93 35.61 41.01
C GLU A 739 2.35 36.69 42.01
N ASP A 740 1.65 37.82 42.03
CA ASP A 740 1.35 38.55 43.26
C ASP A 740 -0.04 39.19 43.13
N GLU A 741 -0.84 38.93 44.15
CA GLU A 741 -2.28 39.21 44.30
C GLU A 741 -2.59 40.68 44.63
N ASP A 742 -3.75 41.19 44.19
CA ASP A 742 -4.81 41.66 45.12
C ASP A 742 -6.15 41.94 44.39
N LYS A 743 -7.17 41.17 44.76
CA LYS A 743 -8.62 41.43 44.92
C LYS A 743 -9.39 42.41 44.01
N ASN A 744 -10.42 41.92 43.31
CA ASN A 744 -11.84 42.13 43.66
C ASN A 744 -12.84 41.45 42.67
N ASP A 745 -13.78 40.70 43.26
CA ASP A 745 -15.18 40.33 42.92
C ASP A 745 -15.63 39.82 41.51
N PRO A 746 -16.61 38.88 41.46
CA PRO A 746 -16.98 38.14 40.25
C PRO A 746 -18.25 38.71 39.57
N GLY A 747 -18.22 38.75 38.24
CA GLY A 747 -19.40 39.02 37.41
C GLY A 747 -19.05 38.93 35.93
N ASP A 748 -19.94 38.29 35.18
CA ASP A 748 -20.08 38.37 33.72
C ASP A 748 -19.16 37.49 32.85
N GLU A 749 -19.54 36.23 32.66
CA GLU A 749 -19.36 35.52 31.39
C GLU A 749 -20.61 34.66 31.09
N GLU A 750 -21.69 35.34 30.70
CA GLU A 750 -22.86 34.72 30.07
C GLU A 750 -23.48 35.77 29.12
N GLN A 751 -22.86 36.02 27.96
CA GLN A 751 -23.46 36.69 26.78
C GLN A 751 -22.43 36.86 25.66
N ALA A 752 -22.35 35.86 24.77
CA ALA A 752 -21.86 36.02 23.40
C ALA A 752 -22.37 34.84 22.54
N GLU A 753 -23.65 34.53 22.67
CA GLU A 753 -24.44 33.68 21.78
C GLU A 753 -25.73 34.44 21.48
N GLU A 754 -25.67 35.51 20.68
CA GLU A 754 -26.82 36.19 20.06
C GLU A 754 -26.30 37.39 19.26
N GLU A 755 -25.70 37.16 18.09
CA GLU A 755 -25.49 38.18 17.05
C GLU A 755 -24.92 37.49 15.79
N GLU A 756 -25.75 36.72 15.08
CA GLU A 756 -25.57 36.39 13.65
C GLU A 756 -26.81 35.63 13.12
N GLU A 757 -28.02 36.09 13.47
CA GLU A 757 -29.28 35.69 12.84
C GLU A 757 -30.11 36.95 12.53
N GLU A 758 -29.64 37.82 11.61
CA GLU A 758 -30.52 38.82 10.98
C GLU A 758 -29.85 39.47 9.74
N GLU A 759 -29.55 38.69 8.70
CA GLU A 759 -29.23 39.27 7.38
C GLU A 759 -29.47 38.25 6.24
N ASP A 760 -30.73 37.93 5.94
CA ASP A 760 -31.16 37.54 4.59
C ASP A 760 -32.69 37.39 4.47
N GLU A 761 -33.42 38.50 4.56
CA GLU A 761 -34.74 38.62 3.95
C GLU A 761 -34.84 39.95 3.21
N ARG A 762 -34.67 39.91 1.88
CA ARG A 762 -35.55 40.54 0.86
C ARG A 762 -34.79 40.82 -0.45
N ALA A 763 -35.03 39.99 -1.45
CA ALA A 763 -35.07 40.45 -2.84
C ALA A 763 -35.76 39.40 -3.74
N ASP A 764 -37.04 39.59 -4.03
CA ASP A 764 -37.60 39.46 -5.39
C ASP A 764 -39.08 39.85 -5.43
N VAL A 765 -39.45 40.76 -6.34
CA VAL A 765 -40.62 40.72 -7.27
C VAL A 765 -40.60 42.00 -8.13
N PRO A 766 -40.78 41.91 -9.47
CA PRO A 766 -40.70 43.06 -10.38
C PRO A 766 -42.09 43.69 -10.66
N ARG A 767 -42.12 45.01 -10.95
CA ARG A 767 -43.21 45.61 -11.73
C ARG A 767 -42.71 46.72 -12.67
N GLN A 768 -43.26 46.63 -13.87
CA GLN A 768 -43.07 47.45 -15.05
C GLN A 768 -44.00 48.70 -15.00
N THR A 769 -43.67 49.67 -15.86
CA THR A 769 -44.48 50.80 -16.40
C THR A 769 -44.54 52.15 -15.66
N ASP A 770 -44.00 53.12 -16.40
CA ASP A 770 -44.51 54.45 -16.73
C ASP A 770 -44.20 55.71 -15.90
N ALA A 771 -43.55 56.62 -16.64
CA ALA A 771 -43.80 58.04 -16.79
C ALA A 771 -43.20 59.04 -15.77
N SER A 772 -42.32 59.86 -16.34
CA SER A 772 -42.30 61.32 -16.24
C SER A 772 -41.88 61.95 -14.90
N GLY A 773 -40.80 62.74 -14.95
CA GLY A 773 -40.78 64.00 -14.19
C GLY A 773 -39.48 64.41 -13.52
N MET A 774 -38.53 64.89 -14.33
CA MET A 774 -37.99 66.25 -14.19
C MET A 774 -37.24 66.66 -12.89
N ARG A 775 -35.99 67.09 -13.12
CA ARG A 775 -35.25 68.23 -12.53
C ARG A 775 -34.31 68.02 -11.32
N LYS A 776 -33.03 68.11 -11.70
CA LYS A 776 -31.99 69.10 -11.30
C LYS A 776 -31.25 68.91 -9.97
N ARG A 777 -29.92 68.76 -10.17
CA ARG A 777 -28.77 69.48 -9.56
C ARG A 777 -28.67 69.37 -8.03
N LYS A 778 -27.56 68.89 -7.48
CA LYS A 778 -26.19 69.40 -7.70
C LYS A 778 -25.17 68.33 -7.35
#